data_AF-A0ABD5KA02-F1
#
_entry.id   AF-A0ABD5KA02-F1
#
_cell.length_a   1.000
_cell.length_b   1.000
_cell.length_c   1.000
_cell.angle_alpha   90.00
_cell.angle_beta   90.00
_cell.angle_gamma   90.00
#
_symmetry.space_group_name_H-M   'P 1'
#
loop_
_entity.id
_entity.type
_entity.pdbx_description
1 polymer ?
#
loop_
_entity_poly.entity_id
_entity_poly.type
_entity_poly.pdbx_seq_one_letter_code
_entity_poly.pdbx_strand_id
1 'polypeptide(L)'
;MHVEEHVKLWNLASIKIWDVRHVVVRAGEPIHAYRFPISGFIYTVRGNATITLDDTMYTIDQMQVLHGGKGVWMNISLNEDSFEFYLMFYRANLSLSNTRENQALLRQHVPFHVQYAFAPSYPIDLYDKVQRIEQHWERTDAFSKFQVKTLFYQFINELMRQLSAQGIETAKPDLVAQAVRYLQENYMLPVMVDPLAELLDCSAGHLSRTFKKETGSSLITYLTRIRMYKAKELLLHTDASLQKIAEAIGIPDVIYFNRLFKKHVGLSPGRFKQKCIALPTGQNNAIQESELSIVSPMHRGYDPIDDDNYYQYNSKGESLTSMRSRKPVALLLMLSLTLLISACSPSQGSSATSSNGTSGNNAPTTEVAQSTESAVQERVVKHPWGETVIKGDPQHIISLFPAATDYLLALGIVPQAASSNEEGSDEFPTYLSDQLQGKENLGWQVDPNYESILAAEPDLIIGQDFMSDAYDSLSKIAPTLLAEKLQDEQGIIRMKTSLLHMGDMLGKTDQAKQVIEEYEKKAAEAREKIKQSIGDETVMFLRLSDKEVRYYSKRNYEVLYDDLGLTPPVSIPDPTDSMKVISMESLPSINPDHIFLLSSDENETTELQKTAVWKSLNAVKNNNVYIVDYGLWFQGPGGPIGQSKIIEEAVSFLTQ
;
A
#
# COMPACT_ATOMS: atom_id res chain seq x y z
N MET A 1 28.49 -0.69 15.42
CA MET A 1 27.96 0.71 15.51
C MET A 1 29.01 1.69 14.98
N HIS A 2 28.64 2.71 14.19
CA HIS A 2 29.57 3.82 13.85
C HIS A 2 29.59 4.85 14.99
N VAL A 3 30.36 4.55 16.04
CA VAL A 3 30.32 5.32 17.30
C VAL A 3 30.67 6.79 17.11
N GLU A 4 31.63 7.09 16.24
CA GLU A 4 32.06 8.46 15.96
C GLU A 4 30.93 9.33 15.39
N GLU A 5 30.14 8.79 14.46
CA GLU A 5 28.98 9.49 13.89
C GLU A 5 27.85 9.66 14.92
N HIS A 6 27.67 8.68 15.81
CA HIS A 6 26.73 8.82 16.94
C HIS A 6 27.17 9.93 17.88
N VAL A 7 28.46 10.01 18.24
CA VAL A 7 29.01 11.05 19.11
C VAL A 7 28.81 12.45 18.51
N LYS A 8 29.02 12.62 17.19
CA LYS A 8 28.74 13.89 16.50
C LYS A 8 27.28 14.32 16.69
N LEU A 9 26.33 13.40 16.49
CA LEU A 9 24.90 13.70 16.65
C LEU A 9 24.50 13.96 18.11
N TRP A 10 25.10 13.26 19.08
CA TRP A 10 24.91 13.53 20.50
C TRP A 10 25.44 14.91 20.92
N ASN A 11 26.56 15.36 20.36
CA ASN A 11 27.10 16.70 20.60
C ASN A 11 26.21 17.82 20.05
N LEU A 12 25.45 17.56 18.98
CA LEU A 12 24.53 18.52 18.38
C LEU A 12 23.15 18.55 19.07
N ALA A 13 22.84 17.56 19.90
CA ALA A 13 21.54 17.40 20.52
C ALA A 13 21.42 18.12 21.87
N SER A 14 20.36 18.92 22.00
CA SER A 14 19.89 19.39 23.30
C SER A 14 19.08 18.29 23.98
N ILE A 15 19.58 17.79 25.10
CA ILE A 15 18.95 16.70 25.85
C ILE A 15 18.09 17.25 26.99
N LYS A 16 16.89 16.69 27.11
CA LYS A 16 15.98 16.86 28.25
C LYS A 16 15.67 15.48 28.85
N ILE A 17 16.08 15.26 30.10
CA ILE A 17 15.70 14.06 30.85
C ILE A 17 14.21 14.20 31.19
N TRP A 18 13.43 13.18 30.85
CA TRP A 18 11.98 13.17 30.99
C TRP A 18 11.54 12.47 32.26
N ASP A 19 12.13 11.31 32.56
CA ASP A 19 11.77 10.51 33.72
C ASP A 19 12.92 9.57 34.10
N VAL A 20 13.10 9.29 35.38
CA VAL A 20 14.08 8.35 35.92
C VAL A 20 13.39 7.50 36.97
N ARG A 21 13.48 6.18 36.83
CA ARG A 21 12.86 5.21 37.72
C ARG A 21 13.88 4.20 38.19
N HIS A 22 13.75 3.80 39.44
CA HIS A 22 14.36 2.60 39.99
C HIS A 22 13.27 1.55 40.18
N VAL A 23 13.42 0.38 39.56
CA VAL A 23 12.38 -0.65 39.49
C VAL A 23 12.94 -1.96 40.00
N VAL A 24 12.18 -2.58 40.91
CA VAL A 24 12.41 -3.95 41.39
C VAL A 24 11.16 -4.75 41.07
N VAL A 25 11.31 -5.75 40.21
CA VAL A 25 10.23 -6.66 39.80
C VAL A 25 10.39 -7.97 40.56
N ARG A 26 9.31 -8.48 41.14
CA ARG A 26 9.32 -9.76 41.88
C ARG A 26 8.54 -10.85 41.17
N ALA A 27 8.95 -12.10 41.36
CA ALA A 27 8.24 -13.26 40.83
C ALA A 27 6.77 -13.29 41.31
N GLY A 28 5.84 -13.43 40.37
CA GLY A 28 4.39 -13.43 40.62
C GLY A 28 3.71 -12.06 40.49
N GLU A 29 4.46 -10.97 40.34
CA GLU A 29 3.88 -9.68 39.92
C GLU A 29 3.59 -9.72 38.41
N PRO A 30 2.44 -9.21 37.95
CA PRO A 30 2.13 -9.18 36.52
C PRO A 30 3.06 -8.18 35.82
N ILE A 31 4.05 -8.71 35.10
CA ILE A 31 4.93 -7.92 34.25
C ILE A 31 4.17 -7.61 32.97
N HIS A 32 3.66 -6.38 32.89
CA HIS A 32 3.00 -5.93 31.68
C HIS A 32 4.07 -5.49 30.68
N ALA A 33 3.87 -5.89 29.43
CA ALA A 33 4.65 -5.34 28.34
C ALA A 33 4.52 -3.81 28.34
N TYR A 34 5.65 -3.12 28.30
CA TYR A 34 5.73 -1.67 28.49
C TYR A 34 6.26 -1.02 27.21
N ARG A 35 5.47 -0.12 26.65
CA ARG A 35 5.87 0.65 25.47
C ARG A 35 6.60 1.92 25.88
N PHE A 36 7.76 2.16 25.27
CA PHE A 36 8.58 3.33 25.56
C PHE A 36 7.86 4.61 25.09
N PRO A 37 7.48 5.53 26.01
CA PRO A 37 6.82 6.78 25.61
C PRO A 37 7.80 7.73 24.90
N ILE A 38 9.10 7.54 25.16
CA ILE A 38 10.22 8.27 24.56
C ILE A 38 11.48 7.38 24.65
N SER A 39 12.55 7.74 23.94
CA SER A 39 13.81 7.00 24.01
C SER A 39 14.33 6.90 25.43
N GLY A 40 14.91 5.74 25.76
CA GLY A 40 15.35 5.47 27.11
C GLY A 40 16.42 4.41 27.23
N PHE A 41 17.12 4.47 28.36
CA PHE A 41 18.13 3.52 28.77
C PHE A 41 17.60 2.65 29.90
N ILE A 42 17.89 1.35 29.82
CA ILE A 42 17.73 0.41 30.92
C ILE A 42 19.13 0.06 31.43
N TYR A 43 19.37 0.27 32.71
CA TYR A 43 20.59 -0.17 33.38
C TYR A 43 20.25 -1.27 34.37
N THR A 44 20.67 -2.49 34.09
CA THR A 44 20.36 -3.67 34.92
C THR A 44 21.37 -3.78 36.07
N VAL A 45 20.90 -4.17 37.26
CA VAL A 45 21.70 -4.13 38.49
C VAL A 45 21.83 -5.52 39.11
N ARG A 46 20.71 -6.21 39.33
CA ARG A 46 20.68 -7.52 40.01
C ARG A 46 19.58 -8.41 39.46
N GLY A 47 19.84 -9.71 39.54
CA GLY A 47 18.92 -10.77 39.13
C GLY A 47 19.05 -11.11 37.66
N ASN A 48 18.59 -12.31 37.31
CA ASN A 48 18.58 -12.80 35.95
C ASN A 48 17.20 -12.67 35.32
N ALA A 49 17.17 -12.12 34.10
CA ALA A 49 15.95 -11.96 33.34
C ALA A 49 16.21 -12.05 31.85
N THR A 50 15.17 -12.36 31.11
CA THR A 50 15.15 -12.21 29.67
C THR A 50 14.37 -10.94 29.36
N ILE A 51 15.04 -9.93 28.81
CA ILE A 51 14.41 -8.70 28.34
C ILE A 51 14.25 -8.82 26.83
N THR A 52 13.02 -8.70 26.35
CA THR A 52 12.75 -8.58 24.92
C THR A 52 12.47 -7.12 24.62
N LEU A 53 13.23 -6.53 23.69
CA LEU A 53 12.93 -5.23 23.10
C LEU A 53 12.51 -5.48 21.65
N ASP A 54 11.25 -5.16 21.34
CA ASP A 54 10.61 -5.52 20.09
C ASP A 54 10.72 -7.04 19.82
N ASP A 55 11.45 -7.45 18.79
CA ASP A 55 11.63 -8.85 18.40
C ASP A 55 13.02 -9.39 18.79
N THR A 56 13.85 -8.57 19.45
CA THR A 56 15.19 -8.99 19.90
C THR A 56 15.18 -9.34 21.38
N MET A 57 15.60 -10.57 21.65
CA MET A 57 15.69 -11.11 23.00
C MET A 57 17.11 -10.94 23.55
N TYR A 58 17.21 -10.40 24.76
CA TYR A 58 18.45 -10.21 25.50
C TYR A 58 18.40 -11.02 26.80
N THR A 59 19.37 -11.90 26.99
CA THR A 59 19.54 -12.63 28.25
C THR A 59 20.44 -11.80 29.16
N ILE A 60 19.89 -11.42 30.32
CA ILE A 60 20.58 -10.62 31.32
C ILE A 60 21.12 -11.56 32.40
N ASP A 61 22.43 -11.59 32.52
CA ASP A 61 23.20 -12.40 33.48
C ASP A 61 24.15 -11.54 34.35
N GLN A 62 24.35 -10.28 33.97
CA GLN A 62 25.25 -9.30 34.60
C GLN A 62 24.68 -7.89 34.45
N MET A 63 25.37 -6.89 35.00
CA MET A 63 25.03 -5.47 34.85
C MET A 63 25.22 -5.05 33.38
N GLN A 64 24.15 -5.11 32.61
CA GLN A 64 24.08 -4.71 31.21
C GLN A 64 23.35 -3.37 31.03
N VAL A 65 23.70 -2.67 29.95
CA VAL A 65 22.96 -1.50 29.46
C VAL A 65 22.19 -1.88 28.22
N LEU A 66 20.90 -1.54 28.20
CA LEU A 66 20.05 -1.62 27.03
C LEU A 66 19.56 -0.22 26.65
N HIS A 67 19.36 0.00 25.37
CA HIS A 67 18.77 1.21 24.83
C HIS A 67 17.63 0.87 23.89
N GLY A 68 16.52 1.60 24.01
CA GLY A 68 15.36 1.52 23.13
C GLY A 68 14.92 2.92 22.70
N GLY A 69 14.58 3.07 21.43
CA GLY A 69 13.95 4.27 20.92
C GLY A 69 12.52 4.46 21.42
N LYS A 70 11.94 5.63 21.15
CA LYS A 70 10.50 5.87 21.30
C LYS A 70 9.70 4.80 20.56
N GLY A 71 8.66 4.28 21.19
CA GLY A 71 7.75 3.31 20.59
C GLY A 71 8.15 1.83 20.74
N VAL A 72 9.40 1.54 21.14
CA VAL A 72 9.88 0.18 21.40
C VAL A 72 9.04 -0.50 22.48
N TRP A 73 8.69 -1.76 22.23
CA TRP A 73 8.00 -2.62 23.19
C TRP A 73 8.99 -3.39 24.05
N MET A 74 8.90 -3.24 25.36
CA MET A 74 9.71 -3.98 26.32
C MET A 74 8.87 -5.05 27.01
N ASN A 75 9.36 -6.29 27.02
CA ASN A 75 8.83 -7.37 27.86
C ASN A 75 9.95 -7.93 28.74
N ILE A 76 9.65 -8.27 29.98
CA ILE A 76 10.61 -8.84 30.93
C ILE A 76 10.06 -10.18 31.41
N SER A 77 10.85 -11.23 31.22
CA SER A 77 10.56 -12.56 31.76
C SER A 77 11.61 -12.88 32.82
N LEU A 78 11.17 -13.13 34.05
CA LEU A 78 12.08 -13.42 35.15
C LEU A 78 12.52 -14.88 35.10
N ASN A 79 13.81 -15.10 35.33
CA ASN A 79 14.37 -16.43 35.55
C ASN A 79 14.62 -16.71 37.05
N GLU A 80 14.44 -15.69 37.90
CA GLU A 80 14.72 -15.70 39.35
C GLU A 80 13.62 -14.94 40.14
N ASP A 81 13.74 -14.95 41.47
CA ASP A 81 12.74 -14.37 42.39
C ASP A 81 12.59 -12.85 42.28
N SER A 82 13.64 -12.13 41.85
CA SER A 82 13.59 -10.68 41.66
C SER A 82 14.56 -10.18 40.62
N PHE A 83 14.20 -9.10 39.93
CA PHE A 83 15.06 -8.40 38.96
C PHE A 83 15.01 -6.90 39.19
N GLU A 84 16.19 -6.27 39.22
CA GLU A 84 16.39 -4.86 39.59
C GLU A 84 17.07 -4.09 38.46
N PHE A 85 16.48 -2.96 38.07
CA PHE A 85 17.01 -2.09 37.02
C PHE A 85 16.62 -0.62 37.21
N TYR A 86 17.39 0.26 36.58
CA TYR A 86 17.04 1.67 36.40
C TYR A 86 16.54 1.93 34.99
N LEU A 87 15.56 2.80 34.85
CA LEU A 87 14.99 3.23 33.58
C LEU A 87 15.10 4.75 33.47
N MET A 88 15.83 5.24 32.47
CA MET A 88 16.06 6.66 32.24
C MET A 88 15.52 7.08 30.88
N PHE A 89 14.45 7.86 30.86
CA PHE A 89 13.83 8.41 29.66
C PHE A 89 14.38 9.80 29.33
N TYR A 90 14.65 10.06 28.06
CA TYR A 90 15.18 11.33 27.60
C TYR A 90 14.61 11.75 26.24
N ARG A 91 14.55 13.05 26.00
CA ARG A 91 14.25 13.67 24.71
C ARG A 91 15.51 14.30 24.14
N ALA A 92 15.87 13.95 22.91
CA ALA A 92 16.91 14.63 22.16
C ALA A 92 16.27 15.58 21.13
N ASN A 93 16.64 16.86 21.17
CA ASN A 93 16.23 17.85 20.18
C ASN A 93 17.47 18.41 19.47
N LEU A 94 17.57 18.23 18.15
CA LEU A 94 18.61 18.84 17.33
C LEU A 94 18.23 20.29 16.99
N SER A 95 19.14 21.24 17.26
CA SER A 95 18.91 22.68 17.03
C SER A 95 19.15 23.10 15.57
N LEU A 96 18.74 24.33 15.24
CA LEU A 96 18.54 25.03 13.95
C LEU A 96 19.70 25.02 12.92
N SER A 97 20.82 24.35 13.18
CA SER A 97 21.97 24.22 12.28
C SER A 97 21.95 22.87 11.53
N ASN A 98 20.77 22.42 11.08
CA ASN A 98 20.64 21.17 10.34
C ASN A 98 21.13 21.34 8.90
N THR A 99 22.45 21.39 8.72
CA THR A 99 23.08 21.26 7.39
C THR A 99 22.62 19.95 6.73
N ARG A 100 22.61 19.91 5.38
CA ARG A 100 22.25 18.69 4.62
C ARG A 100 23.04 17.46 5.09
N GLU A 101 24.30 17.65 5.46
CA GLU A 101 25.18 16.61 5.98
C GLU A 101 24.69 16.03 7.32
N ASN A 102 24.34 16.90 8.29
CA ASN A 102 23.79 16.47 9.58
C ASN A 102 22.43 15.76 9.44
N GLN A 103 21.61 16.20 8.48
CA GLN A 103 20.34 15.52 8.16
C GLN A 103 20.56 14.15 7.52
N ALA A 104 21.55 14.02 6.64
CA ALA A 104 21.92 12.73 6.06
C ALA A 104 22.45 11.76 7.13
N LEU A 105 23.32 12.23 8.02
CA LEU A 105 23.83 11.47 9.17
C LEU A 105 22.71 11.01 10.09
N LEU A 106 21.77 11.89 10.43
CA LEU A 106 20.62 11.55 11.27
C LEU A 106 19.75 10.46 10.63
N ARG A 107 19.47 10.57 9.33
CA ARG A 107 18.70 9.56 8.57
C ARG A 107 19.42 8.21 8.49
N GLN A 108 20.74 8.23 8.39
CA GLN A 108 21.53 7.01 8.21
C GLN A 108 21.73 6.23 9.51
N HIS A 109 21.97 6.94 10.63
CA HIS A 109 22.43 6.36 11.88
C HIS A 109 21.41 6.39 13.03
N VAL A 110 20.42 7.30 13.00
CA VAL A 110 19.29 7.37 13.97
C VAL A 110 19.68 7.07 15.44
N PRO A 111 20.68 7.75 16.01
CA PRO A 111 21.36 7.35 17.26
C PRO A 111 20.46 7.36 18.50
N PHE A 112 19.32 8.05 18.46
CA PHE A 112 18.33 8.11 19.54
C PHE A 112 17.24 7.04 19.41
N HIS A 113 17.25 6.26 18.33
CA HIS A 113 16.26 5.22 18.03
C HIS A 113 16.87 3.83 17.88
N VAL A 114 18.20 3.71 17.70
CA VAL A 114 18.88 2.41 17.63
C VAL A 114 18.62 1.57 18.86
N GLN A 115 18.48 0.26 18.66
CA GLN A 115 18.36 -0.70 19.74
C GLN A 115 19.68 -1.43 19.93
N TYR A 116 20.13 -1.53 21.17
CA TYR A 116 21.30 -2.32 21.54
C TYR A 116 21.24 -2.75 22.99
N ALA A 117 21.95 -3.83 23.29
CA ALA A 117 22.26 -4.26 24.63
C ALA A 117 23.73 -4.68 24.68
N PHE A 118 24.42 -4.39 25.77
CA PHE A 118 25.77 -4.90 26.00
C PHE A 118 26.13 -4.92 27.48
N ALA A 119 27.10 -5.75 27.83
CA ALA A 119 27.76 -5.77 29.13
C ALA A 119 28.94 -4.79 29.11
N PRO A 120 28.88 -3.65 29.83
CA PRO A 120 29.97 -2.69 29.88
C PRO A 120 31.22 -3.31 30.50
N SER A 121 32.41 -2.93 30.01
CA SER A 121 33.69 -3.39 30.56
C SER A 121 33.92 -2.85 31.97
N TYR A 122 33.39 -1.66 32.25
CA TYR A 122 33.45 -1.00 33.55
C TYR A 122 32.03 -0.63 33.98
N PRO A 123 31.22 -1.61 34.42
CA PRO A 123 29.81 -1.38 34.72
C PRO A 123 29.63 -0.47 35.93
N ILE A 124 30.49 -0.59 36.94
CA ILE A 124 30.42 0.21 38.18
C ILE A 124 30.51 1.72 37.92
N ASP A 125 31.32 2.15 36.95
CA ASP A 125 31.47 3.56 36.61
C ASP A 125 30.20 4.15 36.00
N LEU A 126 29.45 3.35 35.24
CA LEU A 126 28.14 3.73 34.72
C LEU A 126 27.09 3.69 35.83
N TYR A 127 27.12 2.66 36.67
CA TYR A 127 26.22 2.51 37.81
C TYR A 127 26.29 3.69 38.80
N ASP A 128 27.48 4.17 39.17
CA ASP A 128 27.65 5.35 40.03
C ASP A 128 26.89 6.57 39.48
N LYS A 129 26.97 6.79 38.16
CA LYS A 129 26.29 7.90 37.50
C LYS A 129 24.78 7.71 37.52
N VAL A 130 24.30 6.51 37.20
CA VAL A 130 22.86 6.17 37.20
C VAL A 130 22.27 6.34 38.60
N GLN A 131 22.94 5.82 39.63
CA GLN A 131 22.50 5.94 41.01
C GLN A 131 22.44 7.42 41.44
N ARG A 132 23.44 8.23 41.10
CA ARG A 132 23.44 9.67 41.40
C ARG A 132 22.39 10.44 40.60
N ILE A 133 22.12 10.04 39.36
CA ILE A 133 21.02 10.60 38.55
C ILE A 133 19.69 10.41 39.27
N GLU A 134 19.41 9.20 39.75
CA GLU A 134 18.18 8.90 40.49
C GLU A 134 18.07 9.70 41.80
N GLN A 135 19.13 9.74 42.62
CA GLN A 135 19.17 10.51 43.87
C GLN A 135 18.90 12.01 43.69
N HIS A 136 19.35 12.58 42.58
CA HIS A 136 19.10 13.98 42.25
C HIS A 136 17.75 14.18 41.54
N TRP A 137 17.22 13.17 40.87
CA TRP A 137 15.92 13.24 40.18
C TRP A 137 14.75 13.39 41.16
N GLU A 138 14.83 12.75 42.33
CA GLU A 138 13.81 12.91 43.38
C GLU A 138 13.70 14.34 43.91
N ARG A 139 14.71 15.19 43.66
CA ARG A 139 14.76 16.58 44.13
C ARG A 139 14.25 17.53 43.04
N THR A 140 13.40 18.47 43.44
CA THR A 140 12.72 19.38 42.50
C THR A 140 13.49 20.67 42.21
N ASP A 141 14.59 20.93 42.93
CA ASP A 141 15.37 22.17 42.83
C ASP A 141 16.17 22.28 41.53
N ALA A 142 16.46 23.53 41.13
CA ALA A 142 17.11 23.82 39.85
C ALA A 142 18.55 23.27 39.78
N PHE A 143 19.27 23.23 40.90
CA PHE A 143 20.63 22.71 40.95
C PHE A 143 20.64 21.20 40.76
N SER A 144 19.74 20.47 41.42
CA SER A 144 19.57 19.02 41.22
C SER A 144 19.18 18.68 39.78
N LYS A 145 18.27 19.44 39.16
CA LYS A 145 17.92 19.26 37.73
C LYS A 145 19.12 19.49 36.80
N PHE A 146 19.96 20.48 37.08
CA PHE A 146 21.19 20.71 36.33
C PHE A 146 22.22 19.59 36.58
N GLN A 147 22.30 19.06 37.80
CA GLN A 147 23.17 17.95 38.16
C GLN A 147 22.76 16.66 37.45
N VAL A 148 21.46 16.34 37.40
CA VAL A 148 20.92 15.22 36.59
C VAL A 148 21.36 15.35 35.14
N LYS A 149 21.20 16.53 34.54
CA LYS A 149 21.62 16.78 33.16
C LYS A 149 23.11 16.56 32.96
N THR A 150 23.94 17.07 33.86
CA THR A 150 25.40 16.92 33.81
C THR A 150 25.82 15.45 33.93
N LEU A 151 25.26 14.73 34.90
CA LEU A 151 25.53 13.31 35.12
C LEU A 151 25.08 12.46 33.93
N PHE A 152 23.94 12.80 33.30
CA PHE A 152 23.47 12.11 32.11
C PHE A 152 24.45 12.26 30.95
N TYR A 153 25.00 13.46 30.69
CA TYR A 153 26.05 13.62 29.68
C TYR A 153 27.33 12.86 30.02
N GLN A 154 27.71 12.80 31.30
CA GLN A 154 28.85 11.97 31.74
C GLN A 154 28.58 10.47 31.53
N PHE A 155 27.34 10.03 31.76
CA PHE A 155 26.89 8.66 31.50
C PHE A 155 26.99 8.34 30.01
N ILE A 156 26.45 9.19 29.13
CA ILE A 156 26.52 9.00 27.66
C ILE A 156 27.97 8.99 27.17
N ASN A 157 28.82 9.88 27.66
CA ASN A 157 30.22 9.91 27.27
C ASN A 157 30.93 8.59 27.61
N GLU A 158 30.75 8.09 28.83
CA GLU A 158 31.37 6.83 29.25
C GLU A 158 30.76 5.63 28.51
N LEU A 159 29.44 5.64 28.30
CA LEU A 159 28.73 4.63 27.51
C LEU A 159 29.30 4.52 26.09
N MET A 160 29.47 5.64 25.40
CA MET A 160 29.99 5.68 24.02
C MET A 160 31.45 5.22 23.95
N ARG A 161 32.29 5.54 24.95
CA ARG A 161 33.67 5.04 25.02
C ARG A 161 33.71 3.52 25.12
N GLN A 162 32.87 2.93 25.97
CA GLN A 162 32.82 1.49 26.14
C GLN A 162 32.21 0.77 24.92
N LEU A 163 31.16 1.35 24.31
CA LEU A 163 30.60 0.84 23.05
C LEU A 163 31.62 0.83 21.90
N SER A 164 32.45 1.88 21.79
CA SER A 164 33.52 1.97 20.79
C SER A 164 34.57 0.88 20.97
N ALA A 165 34.98 0.63 22.22
CA ALA A 165 36.01 -0.36 22.53
C ALA A 165 35.57 -1.81 22.29
N GLN A 166 34.27 -2.11 22.40
CA GLN A 166 33.74 -3.47 22.31
C GLN A 166 33.16 -3.84 20.93
N GLY A 167 33.03 -2.88 19.99
CA GLY A 167 32.58 -3.16 18.63
C GLY A 167 31.15 -3.70 18.51
N ILE A 168 30.25 -3.28 19.41
CA ILE A 168 28.88 -3.82 19.52
C ILE A 168 28.06 -3.62 18.24
N GLU A 169 27.37 -4.70 17.82
CA GLU A 169 26.36 -4.67 16.77
C GLU A 169 25.07 -4.03 17.28
N THR A 170 24.51 -3.12 16.47
CA THR A 170 23.27 -2.41 16.78
C THR A 170 22.14 -2.89 15.89
N ALA A 171 20.98 -3.17 16.46
CA ALA A 171 19.76 -3.41 15.70
C ALA A 171 19.12 -2.06 15.36
N LYS A 172 18.75 -1.87 14.09
CA LYS A 172 17.88 -0.76 13.70
C LYS A 172 16.45 -1.12 14.13
N PRO A 173 15.67 -0.17 14.67
CA PRO A 173 14.27 -0.43 14.98
C PRO A 173 13.52 -0.78 13.69
N ASP A 174 12.78 -1.89 13.73
CA ASP A 174 11.91 -2.30 12.64
C ASP A 174 10.60 -1.50 12.74
N LEU A 175 10.57 -0.39 12.01
CA LEU A 175 9.43 0.52 11.95
C LEU A 175 8.15 -0.20 11.46
N VAL A 176 8.30 -1.19 10.59
CA VAL A 176 7.17 -1.91 10.00
C VAL A 176 6.62 -2.91 11.01
N ALA A 177 7.47 -3.68 11.69
CA ALA A 177 7.04 -4.58 12.76
C ALA A 177 6.34 -3.80 13.89
N GLN A 178 6.86 -2.64 14.28
CA GLN A 178 6.21 -1.78 15.29
C GLN A 178 4.85 -1.24 14.80
N ALA A 179 4.76 -0.83 13.53
CA ALA A 179 3.50 -0.41 12.93
C ALA A 179 2.48 -1.55 12.85
N VAL A 180 2.90 -2.76 12.45
CA VAL A 180 2.06 -3.97 12.41
C VAL A 180 1.51 -4.30 13.79
N ARG A 181 2.37 -4.32 14.82
CA ARG A 181 1.94 -4.55 16.21
C ARG A 181 0.92 -3.51 16.66
N TYR A 182 1.18 -2.23 16.40
CA TYR A 182 0.23 -1.18 16.71
C TYR A 182 -1.13 -1.39 16.03
N LEU A 183 -1.14 -1.71 14.74
CA LEU A 183 -2.36 -1.99 13.99
C LEU A 183 -3.11 -3.20 14.55
N GLN A 184 -2.41 -4.26 14.96
CA GLN A 184 -3.01 -5.47 15.52
C GLN A 184 -3.65 -5.23 16.90
N GLU A 185 -3.06 -4.37 17.73
CA GLU A 185 -3.58 -4.05 19.05
C GLU A 185 -4.70 -3.00 19.01
N ASN A 186 -4.62 -2.08 18.05
CA ASN A 186 -5.49 -0.90 17.97
C ASN A 186 -6.42 -0.92 16.75
N TYR A 187 -6.67 -2.09 16.17
CA TYR A 187 -7.43 -2.21 14.92
C TYR A 187 -8.84 -1.62 14.99
N MET A 188 -9.44 -1.58 16.18
CA MET A 188 -10.78 -1.02 16.40
C MET A 188 -10.83 0.51 16.29
N LEU A 189 -9.69 1.18 16.45
CA LEU A 189 -9.63 2.65 16.45
C LEU A 189 -9.46 3.19 15.02
N PRO A 190 -9.88 4.44 14.75
CA PRO A 190 -9.53 5.12 13.52
C PRO A 190 -8.02 5.35 13.51
N VAL A 191 -7.28 4.53 12.76
CA VAL A 191 -5.83 4.70 12.63
C VAL A 191 -5.56 5.66 11.48
N MET A 192 -4.99 6.81 11.81
CA MET A 192 -4.45 7.77 10.83
C MET A 192 -2.94 7.55 10.70
N VAL A 193 -2.41 7.76 9.50
CA VAL A 193 -0.98 7.54 9.22
C VAL A 193 -0.12 8.56 9.98
N ASP A 194 -0.52 9.83 10.06
CA ASP A 194 0.27 10.87 10.73
C ASP A 194 0.47 10.63 12.24
N PRO A 195 -0.58 10.32 13.04
CA PRO A 195 -0.40 9.99 14.45
C PRO A 195 0.44 8.74 14.67
N LEU A 196 0.34 7.74 13.80
CA LEU A 196 1.17 6.54 13.90
C LEU A 196 2.63 6.84 13.55
N ALA A 197 2.87 7.67 12.54
CA ALA A 197 4.21 8.11 12.17
C ALA A 197 4.84 8.95 13.28
N GLU A 198 4.08 9.88 13.88
CA GLU A 198 4.52 10.65 15.05
C GLU A 198 4.83 9.73 16.24
N LEU A 199 4.00 8.72 16.48
CA LEU A 199 4.20 7.73 17.53
C LEU A 199 5.48 6.91 17.33
N LEU A 200 5.85 6.62 16.08
CA LEU A 200 7.06 5.89 15.68
C LEU A 200 8.24 6.82 15.36
N ASP A 201 8.13 8.11 15.66
CA ASP A 201 9.14 9.16 15.44
C ASP A 201 9.68 9.22 13.99
N CYS A 202 8.80 9.00 13.01
CA CYS A 202 9.13 9.06 11.59
C CYS A 202 8.13 9.93 10.82
N SER A 203 8.43 10.27 9.57
CA SER A 203 7.46 10.95 8.71
C SER A 203 6.43 9.97 8.16
N ALA A 204 5.18 10.43 7.99
CA ALA A 204 4.09 9.63 7.43
C ALA A 204 4.45 9.04 6.06
N GLY A 205 5.14 9.81 5.21
CA GLY A 205 5.63 9.34 3.92
C GLY A 205 6.72 8.26 4.04
N HIS A 206 7.65 8.39 4.99
CA HIS A 206 8.65 7.34 5.22
C HIS A 206 8.00 6.05 5.72
N LEU A 207 7.11 6.17 6.73
CA LEU A 207 6.37 5.02 7.26
C LEU A 207 5.57 4.33 6.16
N SER A 208 4.82 5.08 5.35
CA SER A 208 3.98 4.52 4.28
C SER A 208 4.79 3.77 3.22
N ARG A 209 5.93 4.34 2.79
CA ARG A 209 6.82 3.70 1.82
C ARG A 209 7.44 2.43 2.39
N THR A 210 8.07 2.50 3.56
CA THR A 210 8.73 1.35 4.19
C THR A 210 7.73 0.25 4.51
N PHE A 211 6.56 0.60 5.05
CA PHE A 211 5.48 -0.36 5.34
C PHE A 211 4.96 -1.05 4.07
N LYS A 212 4.72 -0.31 2.98
CA LYS A 212 4.27 -0.89 1.71
C LYS A 212 5.33 -1.77 1.07
N LYS A 213 6.60 -1.36 1.16
CA LYS A 213 7.75 -2.12 0.66
C LYS A 213 7.86 -3.48 1.36
N GLU A 214 7.71 -3.51 2.69
CA GLU A 214 7.93 -4.74 3.47
C GLU A 214 6.67 -5.61 3.62
N THR A 215 5.48 -5.02 3.74
CA THR A 215 4.22 -5.80 3.89
C THR A 215 3.48 -6.05 2.57
N GLY A 216 3.94 -5.45 1.46
CA GLY A 216 3.29 -5.51 0.15
C GLY A 216 1.97 -4.75 0.04
N SER A 217 1.52 -4.05 1.08
CA SER A 217 0.24 -3.33 1.08
C SER A 217 0.31 -2.02 1.89
N SER A 218 -0.62 -1.09 1.64
CA SER A 218 -0.69 0.14 2.44
C SER A 218 -1.13 -0.16 3.88
N LEU A 219 -0.79 0.71 4.84
CA LEU A 219 -1.23 0.60 6.24
C LEU A 219 -2.76 0.43 6.35
N ILE A 220 -3.53 1.18 5.58
CA ILE A 220 -5.00 1.11 5.58
C ILE A 220 -5.50 -0.22 5.02
N THR A 221 -4.86 -0.73 3.95
CA THR A 221 -5.20 -2.04 3.39
C THR A 221 -4.87 -3.16 4.36
N TYR A 222 -3.72 -3.08 5.03
CA TYR A 222 -3.28 -4.03 6.03
C TYR A 222 -4.21 -4.04 7.25
N LEU A 223 -4.55 -2.86 7.77
CA LEU A 223 -5.54 -2.69 8.83
C LEU A 223 -6.91 -3.27 8.42
N THR A 224 -7.34 -3.02 7.18
CA THR A 224 -8.57 -3.59 6.65
C THR A 224 -8.54 -5.11 6.67
N ARG A 225 -7.42 -5.74 6.26
CA ARG A 225 -7.25 -7.20 6.34
C ARG A 225 -7.36 -7.72 7.78
N ILE A 226 -6.71 -7.06 8.75
CA ILE A 226 -6.85 -7.40 10.17
C ILE A 226 -8.32 -7.35 10.61
N ARG A 227 -9.02 -6.27 10.27
CA ARG A 227 -10.45 -6.09 10.60
C ARG A 227 -11.32 -7.18 9.97
N MET A 228 -11.06 -7.55 8.72
CA MET A 228 -11.80 -8.62 8.04
C MET A 228 -11.51 -9.99 8.66
N TYR A 229 -10.26 -10.25 9.06
CA TYR A 229 -9.90 -11.47 9.79
C TYR A 229 -10.67 -11.57 11.11
N LYS A 230 -10.69 -10.50 11.92
CA LYS A 230 -11.47 -10.43 13.16
C LYS A 230 -12.98 -10.54 12.93
N ALA A 231 -13.49 -9.98 11.83
CA ALA A 231 -14.88 -10.15 11.43
C ALA A 231 -15.23 -11.60 11.10
N LYS A 232 -14.33 -12.34 10.41
CA LYS A 232 -14.50 -13.78 10.16
C LYS A 232 -14.60 -14.55 11.48
N GLU A 233 -13.70 -14.30 12.43
CA GLU A 233 -13.75 -14.94 13.77
C GLU A 233 -15.07 -14.67 14.49
N LEU A 234 -15.50 -13.41 14.57
CA LEU A 234 -16.74 -13.03 15.25
C LEU A 234 -17.99 -13.64 14.59
N LEU A 235 -18.02 -13.75 13.26
CA LEU A 235 -19.12 -14.39 12.53
C LEU A 235 -19.22 -15.90 12.79
N LEU A 236 -18.09 -16.56 13.02
CA LEU A 236 -18.02 -18.00 13.27
C LEU A 236 -18.28 -18.38 14.73
N HIS A 237 -17.81 -17.56 15.66
CA HIS A 237 -17.80 -17.89 17.09
C HIS A 237 -18.88 -17.19 17.90
N THR A 238 -19.69 -16.31 17.29
CA THR A 238 -20.73 -15.57 18.01
C THR A 238 -22.05 -15.47 17.23
N ASP A 239 -23.13 -15.19 17.96
CA ASP A 239 -24.44 -14.82 17.41
C ASP A 239 -24.68 -13.31 17.39
N ALA A 240 -23.61 -12.53 17.43
CA ALA A 240 -23.71 -11.08 17.34
C ALA A 240 -24.34 -10.66 15.99
N SER A 241 -25.22 -9.65 16.06
CA SER A 241 -25.76 -9.00 14.86
C SER A 241 -24.65 -8.37 14.04
N LEU A 242 -24.84 -8.23 12.72
CA LEU A 242 -23.86 -7.56 11.84
C LEU A 242 -23.49 -6.14 12.31
N GLN A 243 -24.42 -5.39 12.90
CA GLN A 243 -24.16 -4.08 13.51
C GLN A 243 -23.10 -4.15 14.60
N LYS A 244 -23.31 -5.02 15.60
CA LYS A 244 -22.34 -5.23 16.69
C LYS A 244 -20.98 -5.74 16.21
N ILE A 245 -20.97 -6.59 15.18
CA ILE A 245 -19.70 -7.08 14.60
C ILE A 245 -18.95 -5.93 13.90
N ALA A 246 -19.66 -5.11 13.13
CA ALA A 246 -19.10 -3.97 12.42
C ALA A 246 -18.52 -2.93 13.42
N GLU A 247 -19.24 -2.63 14.50
CA GLU A 247 -18.75 -1.81 15.61
C GLU A 247 -17.50 -2.41 16.29
N ALA A 248 -17.52 -3.72 16.58
CA ALA A 248 -16.42 -4.41 17.27
C ALA A 248 -15.13 -4.51 16.45
N ILE A 249 -15.19 -4.32 15.13
CA ILE A 249 -14.01 -4.27 14.25
C ILE A 249 -13.60 -2.84 13.86
N GLY A 250 -14.25 -1.81 14.43
CA GLY A 250 -13.93 -0.41 14.13
C GLY A 250 -14.50 0.12 12.81
N ILE A 251 -15.57 -0.50 12.29
CA ILE A 251 -16.28 -0.09 11.08
C ILE A 251 -17.78 0.04 11.42
N PRO A 252 -18.22 1.16 12.03
CA PRO A 252 -19.59 1.27 12.54
C PRO A 252 -20.68 1.25 11.46
N ASP A 253 -20.32 1.61 10.21
CA ASP A 253 -21.22 1.53 9.06
C ASP A 253 -21.32 0.08 8.55
N VAL A 254 -22.48 -0.55 8.79
CA VAL A 254 -22.79 -1.92 8.35
C VAL A 254 -22.85 -2.08 6.83
N ILE A 255 -23.29 -1.06 6.10
CA ILE A 255 -23.36 -1.11 4.64
C ILE A 255 -21.94 -1.11 4.08
N TYR A 256 -21.10 -0.21 4.58
CA TYR A 256 -19.68 -0.17 4.24
C TYR A 256 -18.95 -1.46 4.63
N PHE A 257 -19.18 -1.98 5.85
CA PHE A 257 -18.66 -3.28 6.29
C PHE A 257 -19.07 -4.42 5.35
N ASN A 258 -20.34 -4.51 4.96
CA ASN A 258 -20.81 -5.56 4.05
C ASN A 258 -20.10 -5.51 2.70
N ARG A 259 -19.94 -4.31 2.14
CA ARG A 259 -19.22 -4.09 0.87
C ARG A 259 -17.76 -4.51 1.00
N LEU A 260 -17.09 -4.10 2.07
CA LEU A 260 -15.68 -4.39 2.32
C LEU A 260 -15.44 -5.89 2.58
N PHE A 261 -16.30 -6.52 3.36
CA PHE A 261 -16.23 -7.96 3.64
C PHE A 261 -16.45 -8.77 2.36
N LYS A 262 -17.44 -8.40 1.53
CA LYS A 262 -17.65 -9.06 0.23
C LYS A 262 -16.45 -8.89 -0.71
N LYS A 263 -15.83 -7.70 -0.72
CA LYS A 263 -14.62 -7.43 -1.52
C LYS A 263 -13.43 -8.29 -1.08
N HIS A 264 -13.21 -8.46 0.22
CA HIS A 264 -12.05 -9.18 0.75
C HIS A 264 -12.25 -10.70 0.90
N VAL A 265 -13.48 -11.16 1.15
CA VAL A 265 -13.80 -12.56 1.44
C VAL A 265 -14.53 -13.23 0.27
N GLY A 266 -15.00 -12.45 -0.72
CA GLY A 266 -15.77 -12.94 -1.88
C GLY A 266 -17.24 -13.27 -1.58
N LEU A 267 -17.64 -13.30 -0.31
CA LEU A 267 -19.00 -13.62 0.15
C LEU A 267 -19.52 -12.51 1.07
N SER A 268 -20.84 -12.33 1.14
CA SER A 268 -21.42 -11.47 2.18
C SER A 268 -21.27 -12.12 3.56
N PRO A 269 -21.14 -11.33 4.66
CA PRO A 269 -21.04 -11.84 6.03
C PRO A 269 -22.06 -12.92 6.38
N GLY A 270 -23.33 -12.72 6.00
CA GLY A 270 -24.40 -13.69 6.24
C GLY A 270 -24.24 -15.00 5.47
N ARG A 271 -23.84 -14.93 4.19
CA ARG A 271 -23.57 -16.12 3.37
C ARG A 271 -22.32 -16.85 3.85
N PHE A 272 -21.30 -16.12 4.30
CA PHE A 272 -20.09 -16.68 4.90
C PHE A 272 -20.44 -17.49 6.15
N LYS A 273 -21.20 -16.90 7.09
CA LYS A 273 -21.68 -17.60 8.31
C LYS A 273 -22.47 -18.87 7.96
N GLN A 274 -23.41 -18.80 7.02
CA GLN A 274 -24.20 -19.97 6.59
C GLN A 274 -23.33 -21.07 5.95
N LYS A 275 -22.39 -20.70 5.08
CA LYS A 275 -21.51 -21.66 4.40
C LYS A 275 -20.60 -22.39 5.38
N CYS A 276 -20.02 -21.68 6.34
CA CYS A 276 -19.12 -22.27 7.33
C CYS A 276 -19.86 -23.11 8.39
N ILE A 277 -21.08 -22.74 8.77
CA ILE A 277 -21.94 -23.55 9.65
C ILE A 277 -22.45 -24.82 8.94
N ALA A 278 -22.63 -24.77 7.61
CA ALA A 278 -23.09 -25.91 6.80
C ALA A 278 -21.99 -26.96 6.49
N LEU A 279 -20.73 -26.73 6.89
CA LEU A 279 -19.66 -27.71 6.73
C LEU A 279 -19.73 -28.75 7.88
N PRO A 280 -19.74 -30.07 7.59
CA PRO A 280 -19.75 -31.08 8.63
C PRO A 280 -18.48 -31.00 9.49
N THR A 281 -18.69 -31.03 10.81
CA THR A 281 -17.72 -30.80 11.90
C THR A 281 -16.69 -31.93 12.06
N GLY A 282 -16.03 -32.33 10.97
CA GLY A 282 -15.28 -33.60 10.90
C GLY A 282 -13.87 -33.55 10.34
N GLN A 283 -13.28 -32.37 10.06
CA GLN A 283 -11.85 -32.26 9.74
C GLN A 283 -11.27 -31.04 10.44
N ASN A 284 -10.67 -31.30 11.60
CA ASN A 284 -9.87 -30.35 12.35
C ASN A 284 -8.54 -30.16 11.60
N ASN A 285 -8.52 -29.26 10.60
CA ASN A 285 -7.28 -28.87 9.94
C ASN A 285 -6.52 -27.93 10.90
N ALA A 286 -5.62 -28.49 11.70
CA ALA A 286 -4.79 -27.79 12.68
C ALA A 286 -3.71 -26.87 12.07
N ILE A 287 -3.85 -26.48 10.80
CA ILE A 287 -2.93 -25.58 10.11
C ILE A 287 -3.78 -24.53 9.39
N GLN A 288 -4.25 -23.52 10.14
CA GLN A 288 -4.52 -22.22 9.55
C GLN A 288 -3.20 -21.45 9.57
N GLU A 289 -2.51 -21.42 8.43
CA GLU A 289 -1.42 -20.47 8.25
C GLU A 289 -1.97 -19.06 8.42
N SER A 290 -1.30 -18.24 9.23
CA SER A 290 -1.67 -16.84 9.41
C SER A 290 -1.39 -16.09 8.11
N GLU A 291 -2.45 -15.65 7.43
CA GLU A 291 -2.41 -14.73 6.26
C GLU A 291 -1.78 -13.36 6.60
N LEU A 292 -1.39 -13.14 7.86
CA LEU A 292 -0.85 -11.89 8.40
C LEU A 292 0.61 -12.02 8.89
N SER A 293 1.26 -13.17 8.67
CA SER A 293 2.66 -13.37 9.08
C SER A 293 3.62 -12.51 8.25
N ILE A 294 4.46 -11.73 8.94
CA ILE A 294 5.57 -10.97 8.36
C ILE A 294 6.89 -11.76 8.35
N VAL A 295 6.91 -12.95 8.98
CA VAL A 295 8.09 -13.82 8.99
C VAL A 295 8.09 -14.66 7.72
N SER A 296 9.21 -14.65 6.99
CA SER A 296 9.44 -15.55 5.85
C SER A 296 9.20 -17.00 6.28
N PRO A 297 8.51 -17.83 5.49
CA PRO A 297 8.32 -19.26 5.80
C PRO A 297 9.65 -19.98 5.62
N MET A 298 10.56 -19.78 6.57
CA MET A 298 11.77 -20.56 6.69
C MET A 298 11.31 -21.96 7.09
N HIS A 299 11.48 -22.92 6.18
CA HIS A 299 11.34 -24.33 6.46
C HIS A 299 12.14 -24.64 7.73
N ARG A 300 11.46 -24.84 8.85
CA ARG A 300 12.04 -25.59 9.95
C ARG A 300 12.16 -27.01 9.46
N GLY A 301 13.36 -27.36 9.00
CA GLY A 301 13.79 -28.75 8.95
C GLY A 301 13.51 -29.35 10.32
N TYR A 302 12.66 -30.37 10.34
CA TYR A 302 12.57 -31.24 11.49
C TYR A 302 13.94 -31.90 11.67
N ASP A 303 14.59 -31.63 12.79
CA ASP A 303 15.59 -32.56 13.31
C ASP A 303 14.86 -33.86 13.69
N PRO A 304 15.32 -35.03 13.22
CA PRO A 304 14.69 -36.30 13.55
C PRO A 304 15.14 -36.71 14.94
N ILE A 305 14.23 -36.68 15.91
CA ILE A 305 14.38 -37.43 17.15
C ILE A 305 13.16 -38.34 17.27
N ASP A 306 13.42 -39.63 17.02
CA ASP A 306 12.66 -40.79 17.50
C ASP A 306 12.23 -40.57 18.96
N ASP A 307 10.93 -40.68 19.25
CA ASP A 307 10.40 -41.85 19.93
C ASP A 307 8.88 -41.68 20.20
N ASP A 308 8.15 -42.60 19.58
CA ASP A 308 7.13 -43.44 20.20
C ASP A 308 5.69 -42.96 20.57
N ASN A 309 4.80 -43.89 20.19
CA ASN A 309 3.51 -44.28 20.75
C ASN A 309 2.22 -43.58 20.25
N TYR A 310 1.50 -44.24 19.32
CA TYR A 310 0.47 -45.27 19.53
C TYR A 310 -0.85 -44.71 20.07
N TYR A 311 -1.91 -44.77 19.26
CA TYR A 311 -3.08 -45.61 19.54
C TYR A 311 -3.94 -45.75 18.28
N GLN A 312 -3.96 -46.97 17.73
CA GLN A 312 -5.05 -47.46 16.90
C GLN A 312 -6.30 -47.68 17.76
N TYR A 313 -7.47 -47.34 17.24
CA TYR A 313 -8.68 -48.13 17.48
C TYR A 313 -9.43 -48.34 16.17
N ASN A 314 -9.26 -49.55 15.63
CA ASN A 314 -10.24 -50.17 14.75
C ASN A 314 -11.46 -50.57 15.60
N SER A 315 -12.67 -50.23 15.16
CA SER A 315 -13.82 -51.10 15.39
C SER A 315 -14.83 -50.99 14.24
N LYS A 316 -15.13 -52.16 13.66
CA LYS A 316 -16.15 -52.43 12.65
C LYS A 316 -17.53 -52.54 13.30
N GLY A 317 -18.56 -52.34 12.48
CA GLY A 317 -19.90 -52.92 12.62
C GLY A 317 -20.99 -51.88 12.85
N GLU A 318 -22.18 -51.93 12.27
CA GLU A 318 -22.82 -52.81 11.31
C GLU A 318 -23.93 -52.01 10.59
N SER A 319 -24.28 -52.46 9.41
CA SER A 319 -25.41 -51.99 8.60
C SER A 319 -26.75 -52.26 9.29
N LEU A 320 -27.63 -51.25 9.33
CA LEU A 320 -29.08 -51.46 9.32
C LEU A 320 -29.76 -50.45 8.39
N THR A 321 -30.12 -50.94 7.21
CA THR A 321 -31.11 -50.32 6.32
C THR A 321 -32.50 -50.34 6.94
N SER A 322 -33.29 -49.28 6.74
CA SER A 322 -34.73 -49.44 6.48
C SER A 322 -35.20 -48.40 5.45
N MET A 323 -36.06 -48.88 4.54
CA MET A 323 -36.57 -48.18 3.36
C MET A 323 -37.87 -47.41 3.64
N ARG A 324 -38.15 -46.43 2.75
CA ARG A 324 -39.44 -45.76 2.42
C ARG A 324 -39.91 -44.69 3.42
N SER A 325 -40.48 -43.55 3.00
CA SER A 325 -41.32 -43.30 1.83
C SER A 325 -41.19 -41.85 1.30
N ARG A 326 -41.26 -41.68 -0.03
CA ARG A 326 -41.57 -40.40 -0.70
C ARG A 326 -43.07 -40.35 -0.97
N LYS A 327 -43.74 -39.19 -0.84
CA LYS A 327 -44.50 -38.45 -1.89
C LYS A 327 -44.92 -37.02 -1.39
N PRO A 328 -45.69 -36.16 -2.12
CA PRO A 328 -45.18 -34.85 -2.59
C PRO A 328 -46.15 -33.66 -2.34
N VAL A 329 -45.70 -32.54 -1.75
CA VAL A 329 -46.60 -31.40 -1.41
C VAL A 329 -46.66 -30.32 -2.52
N ALA A 330 -46.37 -30.69 -3.77
CA ALA A 330 -46.39 -29.78 -4.92
C ALA A 330 -47.81 -29.38 -5.41
N LEU A 331 -48.87 -29.59 -4.63
CA LEU A 331 -50.26 -29.33 -5.04
C LEU A 331 -51.02 -28.31 -4.18
N LEU A 332 -50.36 -27.66 -3.21
CA LEU A 332 -50.97 -26.62 -2.35
C LEU A 332 -50.56 -25.18 -2.69
N LEU A 333 -49.64 -24.98 -3.65
CA LEU A 333 -49.17 -23.67 -4.11
C LEU A 333 -49.88 -23.15 -5.38
N MET A 334 -50.78 -23.93 -5.96
CA MET A 334 -51.46 -23.64 -7.24
C MET A 334 -52.93 -23.19 -7.08
N LEU A 335 -53.41 -22.90 -5.86
CA LEU A 335 -54.81 -22.53 -5.64
C LEU A 335 -55.04 -21.23 -4.83
N SER A 336 -54.00 -20.45 -4.50
CA SER A 336 -54.16 -19.34 -3.55
C SER A 336 -53.63 -17.97 -3.97
N LEU A 337 -53.22 -17.73 -5.21
CA LEU A 337 -52.90 -16.35 -5.61
C LEU A 337 -53.29 -16.00 -7.06
N THR A 338 -54.41 -16.57 -7.51
CA THR A 338 -55.28 -16.05 -8.58
C THR A 338 -56.26 -14.98 -8.05
N LEU A 339 -55.98 -14.38 -6.89
CA LEU A 339 -56.91 -13.48 -6.15
C LEU A 339 -56.39 -12.05 -5.94
N LEU A 340 -55.33 -11.61 -6.62
CA LEU A 340 -54.83 -10.22 -6.54
C LEU A 340 -54.67 -9.49 -7.89
N ILE A 341 -55.29 -9.99 -8.97
CA ILE A 341 -55.41 -9.26 -10.23
C ILE A 341 -56.90 -9.02 -10.52
N SER A 342 -57.48 -8.00 -9.87
CA SER A 342 -58.70 -7.33 -10.34
C SER A 342 -58.88 -6.01 -9.58
N ALA A 343 -59.41 -4.99 -10.28
CA ALA A 343 -59.54 -3.56 -9.93
C ALA A 343 -58.27 -2.72 -10.20
N CYS A 344 -58.17 -1.84 -11.19
CA CYS A 344 -59.15 -1.24 -12.11
C CYS A 344 -58.48 -0.83 -13.44
N SER A 345 -59.25 -0.85 -14.54
CA SER A 345 -58.93 -0.24 -15.85
C SER A 345 -59.96 0.88 -16.17
N PRO A 346 -60.02 1.47 -17.39
CA PRO A 346 -59.75 2.89 -17.64
C PRO A 346 -61.01 3.69 -18.01
N SER A 347 -60.91 5.01 -18.08
CA SER A 347 -61.95 5.87 -18.67
C SER A 347 -61.38 6.76 -19.77
N GLN A 348 -61.74 6.43 -21.02
CA GLN A 348 -61.75 7.33 -22.17
C GLN A 348 -63.21 7.44 -22.66
N GLY A 349 -63.61 8.64 -23.07
CA GLY A 349 -64.86 8.93 -23.75
C GLY A 349 -64.77 10.29 -24.45
N SER A 350 -65.18 10.32 -25.71
CA SER A 350 -64.62 11.16 -26.77
C SER A 350 -65.45 12.40 -27.16
N SER A 351 -64.80 13.30 -27.90
CA SER A 351 -65.28 14.14 -29.02
C SER A 351 -66.39 15.19 -28.80
N ALA A 352 -66.07 16.47 -29.10
CA ALA A 352 -66.75 17.26 -30.14
C ALA A 352 -66.09 18.65 -30.36
N THR A 353 -66.06 19.02 -31.64
CA THR A 353 -65.61 20.27 -32.27
C THR A 353 -66.66 21.38 -32.16
N SER A 354 -66.27 22.65 -31.99
CA SER A 354 -66.79 23.81 -32.76
C SER A 354 -66.31 25.20 -32.25
N SER A 355 -65.58 25.90 -33.14
CA SER A 355 -65.70 27.32 -33.55
C SER A 355 -65.74 28.51 -32.56
N ASN A 356 -64.87 29.48 -32.90
CA ASN A 356 -65.01 30.95 -32.92
C ASN A 356 -65.26 31.75 -31.63
N GLY A 357 -64.35 32.70 -31.39
CA GLY A 357 -64.51 33.81 -30.46
C GLY A 357 -63.35 34.80 -30.54
N THR A 358 -63.38 35.64 -31.58
CA THR A 358 -62.52 36.80 -31.83
C THR A 358 -62.63 37.88 -30.74
N SER A 359 -61.50 38.45 -30.32
CA SER A 359 -61.29 39.85 -29.85
C SER A 359 -59.81 39.91 -29.43
N GLY A 360 -58.89 40.67 -30.03
CA GLY A 360 -59.01 42.00 -30.59
C GLY A 360 -58.53 43.03 -29.56
N ASN A 361 -57.20 43.20 -29.40
CA ASN A 361 -56.63 44.54 -29.19
C ASN A 361 -55.11 44.60 -29.42
N ASN A 362 -54.74 45.59 -30.21
CA ASN A 362 -53.40 45.94 -30.66
C ASN A 362 -52.63 46.78 -29.63
N ALA A 363 -51.33 46.44 -29.50
CA ALA A 363 -50.16 47.32 -29.36
C ALA A 363 -49.95 48.15 -28.06
N PRO A 364 -48.70 48.57 -27.74
CA PRO A 364 -47.46 48.42 -28.51
C PRO A 364 -46.29 47.72 -27.79
N THR A 365 -45.46 47.17 -28.67
CA THR A 365 -44.04 46.81 -28.60
C THR A 365 -43.21 47.54 -27.54
N THR A 366 -42.52 46.77 -26.70
CA THR A 366 -41.25 47.15 -26.10
C THR A 366 -40.29 45.98 -26.35
N GLU A 367 -39.38 46.15 -27.31
CA GLU A 367 -38.24 45.27 -27.51
C GLU A 367 -37.35 45.35 -26.28
N VAL A 368 -37.56 44.42 -25.34
CA VAL A 368 -36.48 44.00 -24.46
C VAL A 368 -35.73 42.94 -25.23
N ALA A 369 -34.48 43.24 -25.57
CA ALA A 369 -33.53 42.28 -26.10
C ALA A 369 -33.39 41.15 -25.08
N GLN A 370 -34.19 40.10 -25.27
CA GLN A 370 -34.08 38.85 -24.57
C GLN A 370 -32.85 38.19 -25.17
N SER A 371 -31.71 38.38 -24.50
CA SER A 371 -30.54 37.54 -24.67
C SER A 371 -31.03 36.10 -24.58
N THR A 372 -31.10 35.43 -25.73
CA THR A 372 -31.16 33.98 -25.81
C THR A 372 -29.93 33.46 -25.06
N GLU A 373 -30.08 33.18 -23.77
CA GLU A 373 -29.25 32.21 -23.09
C GLU A 373 -29.43 30.92 -23.89
N SER A 374 -28.46 30.64 -24.76
CA SER A 374 -28.26 29.30 -25.30
C SER A 374 -28.27 28.37 -24.10
N ALA A 375 -29.30 27.54 -24.00
CA ALA A 375 -29.41 26.56 -22.92
C ALA A 375 -28.11 25.76 -22.88
N VAL A 376 -27.30 25.97 -21.85
CA VAL A 376 -26.03 25.27 -21.65
C VAL A 376 -26.38 23.79 -21.57
N GLN A 377 -25.93 23.01 -22.55
CA GLN A 377 -26.27 21.59 -22.64
C GLN A 377 -25.60 20.87 -21.46
N GLU A 378 -26.40 20.37 -20.52
CA GLU A 378 -25.89 19.62 -19.37
C GLU A 378 -25.84 18.13 -19.72
N ARG A 379 -24.66 17.51 -19.55
CA ARG A 379 -24.44 16.06 -19.66
C ARG A 379 -24.26 15.47 -18.27
N VAL A 380 -25.08 14.48 -17.93
CA VAL A 380 -24.90 13.68 -16.70
C VAL A 380 -24.12 12.41 -17.04
N VAL A 381 -22.94 12.26 -16.43
CA VAL A 381 -22.10 11.07 -16.54
C VAL A 381 -22.27 10.22 -15.30
N LYS A 382 -22.62 8.95 -15.45
CA LYS A 382 -22.76 7.99 -14.34
C LYS A 382 -21.53 7.10 -14.26
N HIS A 383 -20.97 6.97 -13.06
CA HIS A 383 -19.75 6.19 -12.82
C HIS A 383 -19.75 5.61 -11.40
N PRO A 384 -18.80 4.73 -11.01
CA PRO A 384 -18.81 4.04 -9.71
C PRO A 384 -18.83 4.96 -8.47
N TRP A 385 -18.33 6.18 -8.60
CA TRP A 385 -18.27 7.18 -7.51
C TRP A 385 -19.50 8.10 -7.40
N GLY A 386 -20.48 7.98 -8.30
CA GLY A 386 -21.68 8.83 -8.28
C GLY A 386 -22.10 9.30 -9.67
N GLU A 387 -22.62 10.53 -9.72
CA GLU A 387 -23.00 11.19 -10.97
C GLU A 387 -22.26 12.53 -11.06
N THR A 388 -21.61 12.78 -12.19
CA THR A 388 -20.95 14.04 -12.49
C THR A 388 -21.73 14.78 -13.57
N VAL A 389 -22.14 16.01 -13.26
CA VAL A 389 -22.83 16.89 -14.20
C VAL A 389 -21.80 17.80 -14.87
N ILE A 390 -21.63 17.64 -16.17
CA ILE A 390 -20.76 18.46 -17.02
C ILE A 390 -21.65 19.46 -17.75
N LYS A 391 -21.33 20.75 -17.61
CA LYS A 391 -22.11 21.84 -18.21
C LYS A 391 -21.40 22.39 -19.44
N GLY A 392 -22.03 22.28 -20.60
CA GLY A 392 -21.43 22.70 -21.87
C GLY A 392 -20.19 21.88 -22.21
N ASP A 393 -19.30 22.47 -23.01
CA ASP A 393 -18.02 21.89 -23.38
C ASP A 393 -16.91 22.48 -22.48
N PRO A 394 -16.27 21.67 -21.61
CA PRO A 394 -15.18 22.13 -20.74
C PRO A 394 -14.00 22.70 -21.54
N GLN A 395 -13.47 23.84 -21.11
CA GLN A 395 -12.38 24.58 -21.76
C GLN A 395 -11.08 24.55 -20.93
N HIS A 396 -11.18 24.47 -19.60
CA HIS A 396 -10.08 24.36 -18.65
C HIS A 396 -10.07 22.98 -18.00
N ILE A 397 -9.70 21.98 -18.81
CA ILE A 397 -9.54 20.59 -18.37
C ILE A 397 -8.15 20.43 -17.75
N ILE A 398 -8.07 19.86 -16.55
CA ILE A 398 -6.81 19.44 -15.94
C ILE A 398 -6.72 17.93 -15.79
N SER A 399 -5.51 17.38 -15.87
CA SER A 399 -5.24 15.96 -15.69
C SER A 399 -4.33 15.72 -14.49
N LEU A 400 -4.73 14.84 -13.58
CA LEU A 400 -4.00 14.59 -12.33
C LEU A 400 -3.11 13.35 -12.39
N PHE A 401 -3.00 12.66 -13.53
CA PHE A 401 -2.12 11.50 -13.62
C PHE A 401 -1.66 11.21 -15.07
N PRO A 402 -0.43 10.71 -15.33
CA PRO A 402 0.05 10.45 -16.68
C PRO A 402 -0.86 9.58 -17.55
N ALA A 403 -1.41 8.50 -17.00
CA ALA A 403 -2.31 7.61 -17.73
C ALA A 403 -3.62 8.32 -18.13
N ALA A 404 -4.17 9.15 -17.24
CA ALA A 404 -5.33 9.98 -17.54
C ALA A 404 -5.00 11.00 -18.66
N THR A 405 -3.81 11.60 -18.61
CA THR A 405 -3.33 12.53 -19.64
C THR A 405 -3.20 11.85 -21.01
N ASP A 406 -2.66 10.63 -21.06
CA ASP A 406 -2.58 9.83 -22.30
C ASP A 406 -3.99 9.61 -22.90
N TYR A 407 -4.96 9.16 -22.10
CA TYR A 407 -6.33 8.98 -22.57
C TYR A 407 -6.95 10.27 -23.13
N LEU A 408 -6.74 11.41 -22.48
CA LEU A 408 -7.26 12.69 -22.98
C LEU A 408 -6.65 13.05 -24.34
N LEU A 409 -5.32 12.97 -24.44
CA LEU A 409 -4.60 13.29 -25.65
C LEU A 409 -4.99 12.36 -26.81
N ALA A 410 -5.18 11.07 -26.53
CA ALA A 410 -5.66 10.09 -27.49
C ALA A 410 -7.07 10.43 -28.01
N LEU A 411 -7.94 10.97 -27.15
CA LEU A 411 -9.29 11.43 -27.53
C LEU A 411 -9.29 12.82 -28.18
N GLY A 412 -8.12 13.39 -28.47
CA GLY A 412 -7.95 14.70 -29.08
C GLY A 412 -8.20 15.87 -28.12
N ILE A 413 -8.06 15.64 -26.81
CA ILE A 413 -8.24 16.66 -25.77
C ILE A 413 -6.87 16.96 -25.17
N VAL A 414 -6.39 18.20 -25.34
CA VAL A 414 -5.16 18.67 -24.71
C VAL A 414 -5.52 19.36 -23.39
N PRO A 415 -5.12 18.82 -22.23
CA PRO A 415 -5.39 19.49 -20.96
C PRO A 415 -4.57 20.78 -20.83
N GLN A 416 -5.08 21.73 -20.07
CA GLN A 416 -4.41 23.01 -19.80
C GLN A 416 -3.31 22.86 -18.74
N ALA A 417 -3.54 21.96 -17.79
CA ALA A 417 -2.55 21.55 -16.80
C ALA A 417 -2.54 20.03 -16.65
N ALA A 418 -1.36 19.45 -16.45
CA ALA A 418 -1.19 18.00 -16.31
C ALA A 418 -0.18 17.67 -15.20
N SER A 419 -0.26 16.46 -14.64
CA SER A 419 0.72 15.95 -13.68
C SER A 419 2.08 15.69 -14.32
N SER A 420 3.14 15.79 -13.54
CA SER A 420 4.50 15.43 -13.95
C SER A 420 4.72 13.92 -14.12
N ASN A 421 5.91 13.56 -14.61
CA ASN A 421 6.32 12.18 -14.90
C ASN A 421 6.47 11.31 -13.64
N GLU A 422 7.05 11.88 -12.57
CA GLU A 422 7.35 11.19 -11.32
C GLU A 422 7.58 12.17 -10.15
N GLU A 423 7.67 11.63 -8.93
CA GLU A 423 7.88 12.40 -7.70
C GLU A 423 9.13 13.28 -7.79
N GLY A 424 8.96 14.59 -7.63
CA GLY A 424 10.07 15.56 -7.68
C GLY A 424 10.52 15.95 -9.09
N SER A 425 9.87 15.45 -10.14
CA SER A 425 10.08 15.89 -11.51
C SER A 425 9.19 17.09 -11.85
N ASP A 426 9.77 18.09 -12.52
CA ASP A 426 9.06 19.22 -13.14
C ASP A 426 8.81 18.99 -14.64
N GLU A 427 9.04 17.76 -15.13
CA GLU A 427 8.89 17.38 -16.53
C GLU A 427 7.67 16.48 -16.75
N PHE A 428 7.09 16.55 -17.93
CA PHE A 428 6.05 15.60 -18.37
C PHE A 428 6.69 14.27 -18.80
N PRO A 429 5.93 13.16 -18.81
CA PRO A 429 6.40 11.92 -19.41
C PRO A 429 6.94 12.17 -20.82
N THR A 430 8.12 11.61 -21.10
CA THR A 430 8.89 11.81 -22.35
C THR A 430 8.02 11.68 -23.59
N TYR A 431 7.16 10.65 -23.64
CA TYR A 431 6.28 10.33 -24.77
C TYR A 431 5.06 11.26 -24.92
N LEU A 432 4.75 12.09 -23.92
CA LEU A 432 3.67 13.08 -23.94
C LEU A 432 4.16 14.53 -24.03
N SER A 433 5.47 14.74 -23.80
CA SER A 433 6.08 16.07 -23.63
C SER A 433 5.81 17.02 -24.80
N ASP A 434 5.95 16.56 -26.04
CA ASP A 434 5.68 17.34 -27.26
C ASP A 434 4.25 17.87 -27.33
N GLN A 435 3.27 17.07 -26.89
CA GLN A 435 1.85 17.45 -26.94
C GLN A 435 1.44 18.38 -25.79
N LEU A 436 2.25 18.40 -24.72
CA LEU A 436 2.03 19.21 -23.51
C LEU A 436 2.94 20.43 -23.46
N GLN A 437 3.63 20.76 -24.55
CA GLN A 437 4.52 21.92 -24.59
C GLN A 437 3.76 23.22 -24.27
N GLY A 438 4.25 23.96 -23.27
CA GLY A 438 3.64 25.20 -22.81
C GLY A 438 2.40 25.03 -21.93
N LYS A 439 2.08 23.79 -21.52
CA LYS A 439 1.04 23.51 -20.52
C LYS A 439 1.59 23.59 -19.10
N GLU A 440 0.71 23.90 -18.15
CA GLU A 440 1.08 23.98 -16.74
C GLU A 440 1.37 22.59 -16.18
N ASN A 441 2.48 22.45 -15.46
CA ASN A 441 2.83 21.23 -14.76
C ASN A 441 2.37 21.32 -13.30
N LEU A 442 1.46 20.44 -12.91
CA LEU A 442 0.92 20.37 -11.55
C LEU A 442 1.83 19.59 -10.59
N GLY A 443 2.97 19.08 -11.05
CA GLY A 443 3.85 18.19 -10.29
C GLY A 443 3.25 16.78 -10.16
N TRP A 444 3.87 15.98 -9.29
CA TRP A 444 3.47 14.58 -9.09
C TRP A 444 2.27 14.47 -8.15
N GLN A 445 1.17 13.97 -8.66
CA GLN A 445 -0.13 13.99 -8.01
C GLN A 445 -0.55 12.56 -7.63
N VAL A 446 0.18 11.87 -6.75
CA VAL A 446 -0.35 10.62 -6.15
C VAL A 446 -1.42 10.94 -5.13
N ASP A 447 -1.17 11.96 -4.30
CA ASP A 447 -2.15 12.62 -3.47
C ASP A 447 -2.45 13.99 -4.10
N PRO A 448 -3.73 14.33 -4.36
CA PRO A 448 -4.06 15.61 -4.98
C PRO A 448 -3.58 16.82 -4.16
N ASN A 449 -2.74 17.64 -4.76
CA ASN A 449 -2.41 18.96 -4.24
C ASN A 449 -3.57 19.92 -4.56
N TYR A 450 -4.47 20.08 -3.60
CA TYR A 450 -5.66 20.92 -3.77
C TYR A 450 -5.35 22.39 -4.04
N GLU A 451 -4.21 22.91 -3.56
CA GLU A 451 -3.81 24.30 -3.81
C GLU A 451 -3.47 24.52 -5.28
N SER A 452 -2.65 23.65 -5.88
CA SER A 452 -2.33 23.74 -7.30
C SER A 452 -3.55 23.49 -8.18
N ILE A 453 -4.43 22.57 -7.78
CA ILE A 453 -5.66 22.27 -8.51
C ILE A 453 -6.62 23.46 -8.50
N LEU A 454 -6.78 24.13 -7.36
CA LEU A 454 -7.60 25.34 -7.26
C LEU A 454 -7.02 26.50 -8.07
N ALA A 455 -5.69 26.68 -8.02
CA ALA A 455 -4.99 27.73 -8.75
C ALA A 455 -5.11 27.60 -10.28
N ALA A 456 -5.27 26.37 -10.78
CA ALA A 456 -5.47 26.09 -12.20
C ALA A 456 -6.91 26.40 -12.70
N GLU A 457 -7.82 26.80 -11.81
CA GLU A 457 -9.22 27.17 -12.12
C GLU A 457 -9.94 26.20 -13.08
N PRO A 458 -9.97 24.88 -12.79
CA PRO A 458 -10.51 23.89 -13.72
C PRO A 458 -12.03 24.00 -13.86
N ASP A 459 -12.53 23.72 -15.07
CA ASP A 459 -13.96 23.46 -15.32
C ASP A 459 -14.26 21.96 -15.53
N LEU A 460 -13.22 21.12 -15.60
CA LEU A 460 -13.29 19.66 -15.50
C LEU A 460 -11.96 19.11 -14.96
N ILE A 461 -12.04 18.20 -14.00
CA ILE A 461 -10.89 17.48 -13.45
C ILE A 461 -10.94 16.03 -13.93
N ILE A 462 -9.81 15.56 -14.49
CA ILE A 462 -9.62 14.16 -14.86
C ILE A 462 -8.56 13.55 -13.95
N GLY A 463 -9.00 12.71 -13.02
CA GLY A 463 -8.13 11.94 -12.13
C GLY A 463 -7.98 10.50 -12.57
N GLN A 464 -7.41 9.67 -11.69
CA GLN A 464 -7.28 8.23 -11.87
C GLN A 464 -8.10 7.49 -10.81
N ASP A 465 -8.60 6.29 -11.12
CA ASP A 465 -9.43 5.47 -10.22
C ASP A 465 -8.87 5.22 -8.81
N PHE A 466 -7.55 5.13 -8.65
CA PHE A 466 -6.92 5.00 -7.33
C PHE A 466 -7.13 6.24 -6.43
N MET A 467 -7.53 7.39 -7.00
CA MET A 467 -7.87 8.62 -6.29
C MET A 467 -9.32 8.65 -5.81
N SER A 468 -10.00 7.50 -5.76
CA SER A 468 -11.40 7.39 -5.34
C SER A 468 -11.70 8.08 -4.01
N ASP A 469 -10.75 8.03 -3.07
CA ASP A 469 -10.93 8.60 -1.73
C ASP A 469 -10.88 10.13 -1.75
N ALA A 470 -10.29 10.72 -2.79
CA ALA A 470 -10.24 12.17 -3.00
C ALA A 470 -11.41 12.70 -3.86
N TYR A 471 -12.22 11.82 -4.46
CA TYR A 471 -13.27 12.16 -5.41
C TYR A 471 -14.25 13.23 -4.88
N ASP A 472 -14.75 13.07 -3.66
CA ASP A 472 -15.70 14.01 -3.06
C ASP A 472 -15.09 15.41 -2.83
N SER A 473 -13.79 15.46 -2.53
CA SER A 473 -13.07 16.72 -2.35
C SER A 473 -12.76 17.39 -3.68
N LEU A 474 -12.35 16.62 -4.70
CA LEU A 474 -12.12 17.12 -6.06
C LEU A 474 -13.43 17.63 -6.68
N SER A 475 -14.54 16.93 -6.47
CA SER A 475 -15.87 17.31 -6.97
C SER A 475 -16.42 18.59 -6.34
N LYS A 476 -15.85 19.06 -5.22
CA LYS A 476 -16.16 20.40 -4.66
C LYS A 476 -15.45 21.52 -5.41
N ILE A 477 -14.40 21.22 -6.17
CA ILE A 477 -13.63 22.19 -6.96
C ILE A 477 -14.26 22.34 -8.34
N ALA A 478 -14.41 21.23 -9.06
CA ALA A 478 -14.99 21.19 -10.40
C ALA A 478 -15.59 19.80 -10.69
N PRO A 479 -16.47 19.67 -11.70
CA PRO A 479 -16.90 18.35 -12.21
C PRO A 479 -15.69 17.42 -12.36
N THR A 480 -15.76 16.22 -11.79
CA THR A 480 -14.63 15.30 -11.72
C THR A 480 -14.98 13.96 -12.34
N LEU A 481 -14.11 13.46 -13.21
CA LEU A 481 -14.15 12.10 -13.74
C LEU A 481 -12.84 11.40 -13.39
N LEU A 482 -12.89 10.10 -13.08
CA LEU A 482 -11.70 9.30 -12.83
C LEU A 482 -11.53 8.27 -13.94
N ALA A 483 -10.32 8.21 -14.50
CA ALA A 483 -9.95 7.21 -15.49
C ALA A 483 -9.84 5.82 -14.83
N GLU A 484 -10.64 4.88 -15.30
CA GLU A 484 -10.70 3.51 -14.77
C GLU A 484 -9.71 2.58 -15.46
N LYS A 485 -8.99 1.77 -14.67
CA LYS A 485 -8.23 0.61 -15.16
C LYS A 485 -9.14 -0.61 -15.17
N LEU A 486 -9.94 -0.71 -16.22
CA LEU A 486 -10.87 -1.83 -16.39
C LEU A 486 -10.10 -3.13 -16.63
N GLN A 487 -10.49 -4.17 -15.90
CA GLN A 487 -9.87 -5.48 -15.96
C GLN A 487 -10.82 -6.52 -16.58
N ASP A 488 -10.25 -7.49 -17.29
CA ASP A 488 -11.00 -8.67 -17.74
C ASP A 488 -11.22 -9.70 -16.62
N GLU A 489 -11.86 -10.83 -16.96
CA GLU A 489 -12.14 -11.92 -16.01
C GLU A 489 -10.86 -12.55 -15.44
N GLN A 490 -9.73 -12.39 -16.11
CA GLN A 490 -8.43 -12.88 -15.67
C GLN A 490 -7.70 -11.85 -14.80
N GLY A 491 -8.22 -10.64 -14.63
CA GLY A 491 -7.61 -9.54 -13.88
C GLY A 491 -6.52 -8.81 -14.65
N ILE A 492 -6.52 -8.87 -15.98
CA ILE A 492 -5.60 -8.13 -16.85
C ILE A 492 -6.23 -6.78 -17.17
N ILE A 493 -5.47 -5.70 -16.99
CA ILE A 493 -5.91 -4.34 -17.36
C ILE A 493 -6.02 -4.27 -18.88
N ARG A 494 -7.19 -3.85 -19.39
CA ARG A 494 -7.47 -3.77 -20.83
C ARG A 494 -7.56 -2.31 -21.29
N MET A 495 -6.46 -1.80 -21.85
CA MET A 495 -6.31 -0.42 -22.28
C MET A 495 -7.43 0.00 -23.26
N LYS A 496 -7.75 -0.84 -24.25
CA LYS A 496 -8.79 -0.56 -25.25
C LYS A 496 -10.18 -0.40 -24.62
N THR A 497 -10.48 -1.25 -23.63
CA THR A 497 -11.75 -1.18 -22.88
C THR A 497 -11.82 0.08 -22.03
N SER A 498 -10.73 0.43 -21.33
CA SER A 498 -10.63 1.67 -20.56
C SER A 498 -10.74 2.92 -21.43
N LEU A 499 -10.13 2.92 -22.62
CA LEU A 499 -10.21 4.04 -23.58
C LEU A 499 -11.64 4.23 -24.10
N LEU A 500 -12.35 3.15 -24.44
CA LEU A 500 -13.77 3.23 -24.83
C LEU A 500 -14.62 3.79 -23.71
N HIS A 501 -14.36 3.37 -22.47
CA HIS A 501 -15.10 3.85 -21.30
C HIS A 501 -14.85 5.35 -21.05
N MET A 502 -13.59 5.79 -21.12
CA MET A 502 -13.25 7.20 -21.04
C MET A 502 -13.86 8.01 -22.19
N GLY A 503 -13.80 7.45 -23.41
CA GLY A 503 -14.45 8.02 -24.59
C GLY A 503 -15.94 8.22 -24.40
N ASP A 504 -16.64 7.25 -23.83
CA ASP A 504 -18.08 7.35 -23.51
C ASP A 504 -18.36 8.46 -22.49
N MET A 505 -17.63 8.49 -21.37
CA MET A 505 -17.76 9.55 -20.35
C MET A 505 -17.53 10.95 -20.90
N LEU A 506 -16.61 11.09 -21.86
CA LEU A 506 -16.25 12.36 -22.49
C LEU A 506 -17.03 12.67 -23.77
N GLY A 507 -17.90 11.77 -24.25
CA GLY A 507 -18.65 11.96 -25.51
C GLY A 507 -17.76 11.90 -26.75
N LYS A 508 -16.67 11.14 -26.67
CA LYS A 508 -15.62 10.92 -27.68
C LYS A 508 -15.53 9.45 -28.11
N THR A 509 -16.64 8.71 -28.04
CA THR A 509 -16.68 7.27 -28.33
C THR A 509 -16.22 6.92 -29.75
N ASP A 510 -16.50 7.77 -30.74
CA ASP A 510 -16.07 7.51 -32.11
C ASP A 510 -14.57 7.78 -32.31
N GLN A 511 -14.01 8.82 -31.66
CA GLN A 511 -12.57 9.02 -31.59
C GLN A 511 -11.87 7.84 -30.90
N ALA A 512 -12.43 7.34 -29.79
CA ALA A 512 -11.89 6.18 -29.08
C ALA A 512 -11.82 4.95 -29.99
N LYS A 513 -12.87 4.67 -30.77
CA LYS A 513 -12.89 3.56 -31.74
C LYS A 513 -11.83 3.74 -32.83
N GLN A 514 -11.69 4.96 -33.36
CA GLN A 514 -10.69 5.25 -34.39
C GLN A 514 -9.26 5.00 -33.86
N VAL A 515 -8.94 5.49 -32.66
CA VAL A 515 -7.64 5.26 -32.02
C VAL A 515 -7.38 3.76 -31.85
N ILE A 516 -8.39 2.98 -31.45
CA ILE A 516 -8.27 1.53 -31.31
C ILE A 516 -7.99 0.85 -32.65
N GLU A 517 -8.70 1.23 -33.72
CA GLU A 517 -8.49 0.67 -35.05
C GLU A 517 -7.06 0.94 -35.56
N GLU A 518 -6.58 2.17 -35.39
CA GLU A 518 -5.22 2.56 -35.75
C GLU A 518 -4.16 1.81 -34.92
N TYR A 519 -4.39 1.68 -33.61
CA TYR A 519 -3.54 0.92 -32.71
C TYR A 519 -3.46 -0.57 -33.09
N GLU A 520 -4.60 -1.22 -33.32
CA GLU A 520 -4.66 -2.64 -33.66
C GLU A 520 -3.98 -2.94 -34.99
N LYS A 521 -4.14 -2.05 -35.99
CA LYS A 521 -3.40 -2.15 -37.25
C LYS A 521 -1.89 -2.09 -37.02
N LYS A 522 -1.42 -1.11 -36.23
CA LYS A 522 0.00 -0.97 -35.89
C LYS A 522 0.55 -2.21 -35.16
N ALA A 523 -0.19 -2.70 -34.17
CA ALA A 523 0.19 -3.90 -33.40
C ALA A 523 0.27 -5.14 -34.28
N ALA A 524 -0.67 -5.33 -35.22
CA ALA A 524 -0.66 -6.46 -36.14
C ALA A 524 0.54 -6.41 -37.10
N GLU A 525 0.85 -5.24 -37.68
CA GLU A 525 2.02 -5.07 -38.55
C GLU A 525 3.34 -5.28 -37.78
N ALA A 526 3.41 -4.80 -36.54
CA ALA A 526 4.58 -4.96 -35.67
C ALA A 526 4.79 -6.42 -35.26
N ARG A 527 3.71 -7.12 -34.87
CA ARG A 527 3.74 -8.55 -34.51
C ARG A 527 4.34 -9.39 -35.63
N GLU A 528 3.92 -9.16 -36.88
CA GLU A 528 4.44 -9.91 -38.03
C GLU A 528 5.93 -9.65 -38.24
N LYS A 529 6.37 -8.39 -38.20
CA LYS A 529 7.80 -8.02 -38.35
C LYS A 529 8.66 -8.64 -37.26
N ILE A 530 8.22 -8.57 -36.02
CA ILE A 530 8.93 -9.15 -34.87
C ILE A 530 8.98 -10.68 -35.01
N LYS A 531 7.87 -11.33 -35.38
CA LYS A 531 7.82 -12.79 -35.57
C LYS A 531 8.79 -13.28 -36.64
N GLN A 532 8.94 -12.51 -37.72
CA GLN A 532 9.92 -12.82 -38.77
C GLN A 532 11.37 -12.68 -38.33
N SER A 533 11.64 -11.80 -37.34
CA SER A 533 12.99 -11.54 -36.84
C SER A 533 13.42 -12.54 -35.75
N ILE A 534 12.63 -12.66 -34.69
CA ILE A 534 13.02 -13.42 -33.48
C ILE A 534 12.24 -14.73 -33.30
N GLY A 535 11.27 -15.04 -34.16
CA GLY A 535 10.53 -16.31 -34.12
C GLY A 535 9.81 -16.55 -32.79
N ASP A 536 10.19 -17.61 -32.08
CA ASP A 536 9.65 -18.00 -30.77
C ASP A 536 10.60 -17.66 -29.60
N GLU A 537 11.66 -16.88 -29.86
CA GLU A 537 12.60 -16.43 -28.82
C GLU A 537 11.87 -15.71 -27.68
N THR A 538 12.37 -15.94 -26.47
CA THR A 538 11.73 -15.48 -25.25
C THR A 538 12.12 -14.05 -24.90
N VAL A 539 11.15 -13.23 -24.53
CA VAL A 539 11.34 -11.81 -24.20
C VAL A 539 10.90 -11.55 -22.76
N MET A 540 11.71 -10.79 -22.03
CA MET A 540 11.44 -10.41 -20.65
C MET A 540 11.54 -8.90 -20.45
N PHE A 541 10.57 -8.32 -19.74
CA PHE A 541 10.69 -6.96 -19.20
C PHE A 541 11.11 -7.01 -17.73
N LEU A 542 12.22 -6.33 -17.43
CA LEU A 542 12.79 -6.23 -16.09
C LEU A 542 12.90 -4.77 -15.67
N ARG A 543 12.59 -4.50 -14.40
CA ARG A 543 12.93 -3.23 -13.74
C ARG A 543 13.98 -3.46 -12.66
N LEU A 544 15.04 -2.67 -12.70
CA LEU A 544 16.02 -2.54 -11.63
C LEU A 544 15.70 -1.29 -10.79
N SER A 545 15.55 -1.47 -9.48
CA SER A 545 15.35 -0.37 -8.54
C SER A 545 15.60 -0.85 -7.12
N ASP A 546 16.31 -0.06 -6.31
CA ASP A 546 16.67 -0.38 -4.92
C ASP A 546 17.45 -1.70 -4.81
N LYS A 547 18.32 -2.01 -5.78
CA LYS A 547 19.03 -3.29 -5.90
C LYS A 547 18.14 -4.53 -6.07
N GLU A 548 16.85 -4.36 -6.34
CA GLU A 548 15.93 -5.46 -6.66
C GLU A 548 15.69 -5.55 -8.17
N VAL A 549 15.64 -6.79 -8.69
CA VAL A 549 15.18 -7.06 -10.05
C VAL A 549 13.74 -7.51 -10.00
N ARG A 550 12.87 -6.77 -10.70
CA ARG A 550 11.43 -7.07 -10.77
C ARG A 550 11.05 -7.44 -12.19
N TYR A 551 10.51 -8.64 -12.36
CA TYR A 551 9.89 -9.08 -13.59
C TYR A 551 8.44 -8.58 -13.66
N TYR A 552 8.03 -8.05 -14.81
CA TYR A 552 6.63 -7.71 -15.06
C TYR A 552 6.04 -8.61 -16.13
N SER A 553 4.85 -9.12 -15.83
CA SER A 553 4.11 -10.06 -16.67
C SER A 553 3.19 -9.35 -17.65
N LYS A 554 2.48 -10.14 -18.45
CA LYS A 554 1.40 -9.69 -19.34
C LYS A 554 0.30 -8.91 -18.65
N ARG A 555 0.13 -9.04 -17.33
CA ARG A 555 -0.84 -8.26 -16.55
C ARG A 555 -0.51 -6.77 -16.50
N ASN A 556 0.77 -6.41 -16.60
CA ASN A 556 1.22 -5.00 -16.70
C ASN A 556 1.57 -4.59 -18.13
N TYR A 557 2.02 -5.53 -18.95
CA TYR A 557 2.52 -5.27 -20.30
C TYR A 557 1.74 -6.08 -21.34
N GLU A 558 0.41 -5.93 -21.39
CA GLU A 558 -0.42 -6.59 -22.41
C GLU A 558 0.06 -6.24 -23.83
N VAL A 559 0.59 -5.04 -24.02
CA VAL A 559 1.19 -4.59 -25.29
C VAL A 559 2.31 -5.53 -25.78
N LEU A 560 3.16 -6.03 -24.89
CA LEU A 560 4.28 -6.90 -25.27
C LEU A 560 3.81 -8.32 -25.58
N TYR A 561 2.96 -8.89 -24.72
CA TYR A 561 2.68 -10.33 -24.77
C TYR A 561 1.36 -10.65 -25.50
N ASP A 562 0.31 -9.87 -25.29
CA ASP A 562 -0.99 -10.09 -25.92
C ASP A 562 -1.03 -9.42 -27.31
N ASP A 563 -0.64 -8.15 -27.43
CA ASP A 563 -0.76 -7.36 -28.66
C ASP A 563 0.40 -7.58 -29.66
N LEU A 564 1.64 -7.72 -29.18
CA LEU A 564 2.78 -8.08 -30.02
C LEU A 564 3.04 -9.59 -30.08
N GLY A 565 2.38 -10.39 -29.24
CA GLY A 565 2.51 -11.85 -29.27
C GLY A 565 3.88 -12.38 -28.84
N LEU A 566 4.64 -11.62 -28.04
CA LEU A 566 5.94 -12.05 -27.53
C LEU A 566 5.78 -13.19 -26.52
N THR A 567 6.75 -14.11 -26.52
CA THR A 567 6.76 -15.27 -25.63
C THR A 567 7.49 -14.95 -24.33
N PRO A 568 6.84 -14.95 -23.14
CA PRO A 568 7.55 -14.85 -21.88
C PRO A 568 8.28 -16.18 -21.55
N PRO A 569 9.36 -16.16 -20.75
CA PRO A 569 10.02 -17.40 -20.31
C PRO A 569 9.11 -18.32 -19.49
N VAL A 570 9.01 -19.59 -19.90
CA VAL A 570 8.13 -20.62 -19.29
C VAL A 570 8.49 -20.93 -17.83
N SER A 571 9.74 -20.71 -17.44
CA SER A 571 10.28 -21.00 -16.11
C SER A 571 9.74 -20.08 -15.00
N ILE A 572 9.11 -18.95 -15.36
CA ILE A 572 8.44 -18.07 -14.40
C ILE A 572 6.92 -18.17 -14.61
N PRO A 573 6.16 -18.72 -13.64
CA PRO A 573 4.70 -18.70 -13.72
C PRO A 573 4.18 -17.25 -13.66
N ASP A 574 3.09 -17.00 -14.39
CA ASP A 574 2.43 -15.69 -14.43
C ASP A 574 2.03 -15.24 -13.00
N PRO A 575 2.66 -14.18 -12.44
CA PRO A 575 2.38 -13.73 -11.09
C PRO A 575 0.95 -13.18 -10.98
N THR A 576 0.24 -13.58 -9.93
CA THR A 576 -1.08 -13.02 -9.62
C THR A 576 -1.03 -11.52 -9.34
N ASP A 577 0.08 -11.05 -8.78
CA ASP A 577 0.32 -9.63 -8.41
C ASP A 577 0.94 -8.80 -9.54
N SER A 578 0.82 -9.28 -10.78
CA SER A 578 1.28 -8.64 -12.04
C SER A 578 2.81 -8.46 -12.20
N MET A 579 3.54 -8.40 -11.09
CA MET A 579 5.00 -8.38 -11.00
C MET A 579 5.55 -9.45 -10.04
N LYS A 580 6.83 -9.79 -10.17
CA LYS A 580 7.54 -10.69 -9.26
C LYS A 580 8.95 -10.18 -9.01
N VAL A 581 9.34 -10.04 -7.74
CA VAL A 581 10.75 -9.83 -7.38
C VAL A 581 11.49 -11.14 -7.61
N ILE A 582 12.55 -11.09 -8.40
CA ILE A 582 13.39 -12.25 -8.71
C ILE A 582 14.81 -12.01 -8.24
N SER A 583 15.42 -13.07 -7.70
CA SER A 583 16.84 -13.05 -7.32
C SER A 583 17.71 -12.98 -8.58
N MET A 584 18.80 -12.21 -8.52
CA MET A 584 19.81 -12.17 -9.57
C MET A 584 20.31 -13.56 -9.95
N GLU A 585 20.56 -14.40 -8.94
CA GLU A 585 21.07 -15.77 -9.08
C GLU A 585 20.09 -16.70 -9.80
N SER A 586 18.80 -16.32 -9.89
CA SER A 586 17.80 -17.11 -10.62
C SER A 586 17.79 -16.81 -12.12
N LEU A 587 18.31 -15.65 -12.57
CA LEU A 587 18.28 -15.25 -13.98
C LEU A 587 18.96 -16.26 -14.92
N PRO A 588 20.10 -16.90 -14.59
CA PRO A 588 20.69 -17.92 -15.45
C PRO A 588 19.85 -19.19 -15.61
N SER A 589 18.95 -19.48 -14.67
CA SER A 589 18.01 -20.62 -14.80
C SER A 589 16.79 -20.27 -15.66
N ILE A 590 16.44 -18.99 -15.73
CA ILE A 590 15.35 -18.48 -16.55
C ILE A 590 15.82 -18.23 -17.99
N ASN A 591 16.98 -17.57 -18.10
CA ASN A 591 17.78 -17.31 -19.28
C ASN A 591 16.98 -16.89 -20.52
N PRO A 592 16.30 -15.72 -20.48
CA PRO A 592 15.58 -15.20 -21.64
C PRO A 592 16.54 -14.90 -22.80
N ASP A 593 15.99 -14.92 -24.02
CA ASP A 593 16.74 -14.59 -25.24
C ASP A 593 16.87 -13.08 -25.42
N HIS A 594 15.86 -12.31 -25.00
CA HIS A 594 15.83 -10.85 -25.02
C HIS A 594 15.38 -10.24 -23.69
N ILE A 595 15.97 -9.10 -23.33
CA ILE A 595 15.63 -8.36 -22.10
C ILE A 595 15.39 -6.88 -22.45
N PHE A 596 14.19 -6.38 -22.16
CA PHE A 596 13.95 -4.95 -21.97
C PHE A 596 14.26 -4.61 -20.50
N LEU A 597 15.24 -3.75 -20.26
CA LEU A 597 15.70 -3.38 -18.93
C LEU A 597 15.38 -1.91 -18.66
N LEU A 598 14.46 -1.69 -17.73
CA LEU A 598 14.20 -0.38 -17.15
C LEU A 598 15.07 -0.19 -15.89
N SER A 599 15.81 0.91 -15.79
CA SER A 599 16.56 1.26 -14.59
C SER A 599 16.42 2.73 -14.26
N SER A 600 16.21 3.04 -12.98
CA SER A 600 16.14 4.42 -12.48
C SER A 600 17.52 4.96 -12.03
N ASP A 601 18.56 4.12 -12.01
CA ASP A 601 19.91 4.52 -11.62
C ASP A 601 20.97 3.89 -12.54
N GLU A 602 21.74 4.73 -13.23
CA GLU A 602 22.84 4.32 -14.09
C GLU A 602 23.94 3.57 -13.32
N ASN A 603 24.16 3.91 -12.05
CA ASN A 603 25.14 3.22 -11.20
C ASN A 603 24.64 1.81 -10.86
N GLU A 604 23.37 1.64 -10.48
CA GLU A 604 22.81 0.30 -10.23
C GLU A 604 22.93 -0.58 -11.48
N THR A 605 22.64 -0.01 -12.65
CA THR A 605 22.78 -0.69 -13.94
C THR A 605 24.23 -1.11 -14.19
N THR A 606 25.17 -0.20 -13.97
CA THR A 606 26.60 -0.43 -14.18
C THR A 606 27.14 -1.50 -13.24
N GLU A 607 26.75 -1.48 -11.96
CA GLU A 607 27.14 -2.50 -10.99
C GLU A 607 26.54 -3.86 -11.32
N LEU A 608 25.27 -3.91 -11.74
CA LEU A 608 24.63 -5.12 -12.23
C LEU A 608 25.42 -5.74 -13.40
N GLN A 609 25.77 -4.91 -14.39
CA GLN A 609 26.50 -5.33 -15.58
C GLN A 609 27.90 -5.87 -15.28
N LYS A 610 28.51 -5.52 -14.14
CA LYS A 610 29.82 -6.04 -13.72
C LYS A 610 29.76 -7.48 -13.22
N THR A 611 28.61 -7.93 -12.70
CA THR A 611 28.47 -9.24 -12.07
C THR A 611 28.72 -10.41 -13.04
N ALA A 612 29.27 -11.51 -12.53
CA ALA A 612 29.49 -12.72 -13.32
C ALA A 612 28.17 -13.34 -13.78
N VAL A 613 27.14 -13.27 -12.93
CA VAL A 613 25.79 -13.76 -13.19
C VAL A 613 25.18 -13.05 -14.40
N TRP A 614 25.19 -11.72 -14.44
CA TRP A 614 24.69 -10.95 -15.57
C TRP A 614 25.42 -11.27 -16.87
N LYS A 615 26.76 -11.28 -16.84
CA LYS A 615 27.61 -11.63 -18.01
C LYS A 615 27.39 -13.06 -18.53
N SER A 616 26.82 -13.94 -17.71
CA SER A 616 26.56 -15.33 -18.09
C SER A 616 25.30 -15.52 -18.92
N LEU A 617 24.36 -14.56 -18.90
CA LEU A 617 23.07 -14.64 -19.59
C LEU A 617 23.24 -14.65 -21.11
N ASN A 618 22.40 -15.44 -21.80
CA ASN A 618 22.42 -15.51 -23.26
C ASN A 618 22.06 -14.17 -23.90
N ALA A 619 21.01 -13.49 -23.40
CA ALA A 619 20.65 -12.15 -23.87
C ALA A 619 21.82 -11.17 -23.80
N VAL A 620 22.65 -11.23 -22.74
CA VAL A 620 23.82 -10.35 -22.58
C VAL A 620 24.94 -10.72 -23.57
N LYS A 621 25.22 -12.02 -23.74
CA LYS A 621 26.24 -12.49 -24.69
C LYS A 621 25.89 -12.19 -26.14
N ASN A 622 24.60 -12.19 -26.46
CA ASN A 622 24.08 -11.94 -27.80
C ASN A 622 23.75 -10.46 -28.05
N ASN A 623 24.02 -9.57 -27.09
CA ASN A 623 23.69 -8.14 -27.18
C ASN A 623 22.17 -7.84 -27.36
N ASN A 624 21.33 -8.71 -26.80
CA ASN A 624 19.87 -8.62 -26.80
C ASN A 624 19.31 -8.01 -25.50
N VAL A 625 20.04 -7.05 -24.93
CA VAL A 625 19.57 -6.26 -23.77
C VAL A 625 19.34 -4.83 -24.20
N TYR A 626 18.11 -4.37 -24.07
CA TYR A 626 17.67 -3.05 -24.50
C TYR A 626 17.35 -2.21 -23.28
N ILE A 627 18.11 -1.14 -23.05
CA ILE A 627 17.80 -0.19 -21.98
C ILE A 627 16.70 0.74 -22.47
N VAL A 628 15.64 0.85 -21.67
CA VAL A 628 14.42 1.56 -22.05
C VAL A 628 14.13 2.75 -21.13
N ASP A 629 13.49 3.78 -21.70
CA ASP A 629 13.17 5.03 -21.01
C ASP A 629 12.10 4.84 -19.92
N TYR A 630 12.30 5.50 -18.77
CA TYR A 630 11.36 5.41 -17.64
C TYR A 630 10.01 6.07 -17.93
N GLY A 631 10.00 7.27 -18.51
CA GLY A 631 8.76 7.97 -18.82
C GLY A 631 7.85 7.14 -19.72
N LEU A 632 8.41 6.55 -20.78
CA LEU A 632 7.66 5.71 -21.70
C LEU A 632 7.37 4.31 -21.14
N TRP A 633 8.37 3.54 -20.72
CA TRP A 633 8.16 2.12 -20.43
C TRP A 633 7.59 1.85 -19.03
N PHE A 634 7.57 2.84 -18.14
CA PHE A 634 6.90 2.72 -16.85
C PHE A 634 5.50 3.34 -16.85
N GLN A 635 5.32 4.55 -17.40
CA GLN A 635 4.02 5.22 -17.41
C GLN A 635 3.19 4.90 -18.66
N GLY A 636 3.84 4.76 -19.81
CA GLY A 636 3.20 4.53 -21.11
C GLY A 636 2.37 3.25 -21.27
N PRO A 637 2.61 2.13 -20.54
CA PRO A 637 1.68 1.01 -20.56
C PRO A 637 0.27 1.37 -20.11
N GLY A 638 0.11 2.51 -19.41
CA GLY A 638 -1.17 3.01 -18.90
C GLY A 638 -2.11 3.63 -19.94
N GLY A 639 -1.69 3.84 -21.19
CA GLY A 639 -2.53 4.46 -22.21
C GLY A 639 -2.15 4.12 -23.67
N PRO A 640 -3.02 4.43 -24.64
CA PRO A 640 -2.84 4.08 -26.05
C PRO A 640 -1.64 4.74 -26.73
N ILE A 641 -1.28 5.99 -26.37
CA ILE A 641 -0.15 6.69 -26.97
C ILE A 641 1.15 6.02 -26.51
N GLY A 642 1.28 5.80 -25.20
CA GLY A 642 2.43 5.10 -24.63
C GLY A 642 2.59 3.68 -25.17
N GLN A 643 1.52 2.89 -25.21
CA GLN A 643 1.57 1.55 -25.80
C GLN A 643 1.95 1.58 -27.29
N SER A 644 1.44 2.54 -28.07
CA SER A 644 1.83 2.73 -29.47
C SER A 644 3.33 3.02 -29.64
N LYS A 645 3.91 3.80 -28.74
CA LYS A 645 5.34 4.13 -28.73
C LYS A 645 6.20 2.95 -28.29
N ILE A 646 5.74 2.17 -27.32
CA ILE A 646 6.36 0.89 -26.92
C ILE A 646 6.39 -0.08 -28.11
N ILE A 647 5.33 -0.16 -28.92
CA ILE A 647 5.31 -0.97 -30.14
C ILE A 647 6.41 -0.52 -31.13
N GLU A 648 6.54 0.78 -31.35
CA GLU A 648 7.57 1.34 -32.25
C GLU A 648 8.99 0.99 -31.77
N GLU A 649 9.27 1.16 -30.47
CA GLU A 649 10.57 0.81 -29.89
C GLU A 649 10.82 -0.69 -29.88
N ALA A 650 9.82 -1.52 -29.54
CA ALA A 650 9.96 -2.97 -29.55
C ALA A 650 10.32 -3.51 -30.94
N VAL A 651 9.69 -2.99 -32.00
CA VAL A 651 10.08 -3.30 -33.38
C VAL A 651 11.52 -2.87 -33.63
N SER A 652 11.87 -1.62 -33.32
CA SER A 652 13.22 -1.10 -33.50
C SER A 652 14.29 -1.96 -32.82
N PHE A 653 14.03 -2.44 -31.60
CA PHE A 653 14.99 -3.24 -30.84
C PHE A 653 15.08 -4.71 -31.31
N LEU A 654 13.94 -5.32 -31.65
CA LEU A 654 13.88 -6.76 -31.93
C LEU A 654 14.08 -7.10 -33.42
N THR A 655 14.09 -6.12 -34.32
CA THR A 655 14.31 -6.34 -35.76
C THR A 655 15.62 -5.76 -36.29
N GLN A 656 16.59 -5.52 -35.40
CA GLN A 656 17.92 -4.98 -35.74
C GLN A 656 18.89 -6.03 -36.28
#